data_AF-A0AAD5K5B1-F1
#
_entry.id   AF-A0AAD5K5B1-F1
#
_cell.length_a   1.000
_cell.length_b   1.000
_cell.length_c   1.000
_cell.angle_alpha   90.00
_cell.angle_beta   90.00
_cell.angle_gamma   90.00
#
_symmetry.space_group_name_H-M   'P 1'
#
loop_
_entity.id
_entity.type
_entity.pdbx_description
1 polymer ?
#
loop_
_entity_poly.entity_id
_entity_poly.type
_entity_poly.pdbx_seq_one_letter_code
_entity_poly.pdbx_strand_id
1 'polypeptide(L)'
;MTIDEQLPPYRPVDTPAEPPRVLSVVHDYDKIADELFEKVDEELIESKCVHWDIANFKSLSDRVRGPEFEVGGHKWNLLLFPKGNSQNSFASLYLQWNKPAESSKEDEAYACAQFAICLSSPRYPTNYVSYAARHRFTPDEDDWGFTRLVNLERIYEGNEETNRDPLLQQGQIRATAIIRVFKDSTGVLWHHFIGYDSKKHLNIVGIKNAGSTGYLTALLQWLFFTNYFRKSIYQAPALETSILAALQELFYQLQFSSKTVETTELTKAFGWDALELFIEHDLFEVKEVLQASLERSNPSLPGLYRRLFGIRYANGKCDYDFQLDMDGIPTLDQALSNHVFERGNEIDQLPPILHIALKRMRYNKTQKRMEKIKDRFTYPLEIDLDPFLGQYSDRSESHVYVLQSVIAHGERSLSSGYLSSGYYHTYIRPTCKGNQWIKFSDEQVHPVKESDVLEGNYGGPPLDKPDSPARIESAYILSYIRKSRLEEVLPEIPVADIPKTIATRIAQKQRGTTTTRRVWAVTEESFKEFNNQFDMLNLEHTSSKSLTYDKTKTTMGDLEKMVKEALFPGKETKCRLWVIIKRMNGTFRPDEALNFTINKNQLAEQVLAKGRVDPKSTFGIYAETPVGPPIRADQILIFIKYFDIEAQTLR
;
A
#
# COMPACT_ATOMS: atom_id res chain seq x y z
N MET A 1 -9.66 73.66 4.04
CA MET A 1 -8.42 73.81 3.24
C MET A 1 -7.23 73.56 4.15
N THR A 2 -6.20 72.91 3.58
CA THR A 2 -4.85 72.57 4.08
C THR A 2 -4.71 71.54 5.21
N ILE A 3 -4.71 70.27 4.76
CA ILE A 3 -3.66 69.24 4.89
C ILE A 3 -2.57 69.52 5.96
N ASP A 4 -2.43 68.61 6.91
CA ASP A 4 -1.14 68.31 7.55
C ASP A 4 -1.07 66.79 7.80
N GLU A 5 -0.55 66.06 6.81
CA GLU A 5 -0.21 64.64 6.92
C GLU A 5 1.06 64.51 7.78
N GLN A 6 0.92 64.00 9.01
CA GLN A 6 2.07 63.50 9.75
C GLN A 6 2.60 62.24 9.07
N LEU A 7 3.67 62.41 8.29
CA LEU A 7 4.46 61.30 7.76
C LEU A 7 4.94 60.39 8.91
N PRO A 8 4.90 59.05 8.74
CA PRO A 8 5.41 58.11 9.73
C PRO A 8 6.92 58.31 9.95
N PRO A 9 7.44 57.99 11.15
CA PRO A 9 8.85 58.16 11.47
C PRO A 9 9.73 57.34 10.53
N TYR A 10 10.82 57.95 10.06
CA TYR A 10 11.87 57.34 9.25
C TYR A 10 12.33 56.01 9.86
N ARG A 11 12.04 54.88 9.18
CA ARG A 11 12.69 53.60 9.46
C ARG A 11 14.04 53.60 8.72
N PRO A 12 15.16 53.30 9.40
CA PRO A 12 16.42 53.06 8.69
C PRO A 12 16.18 52.00 7.63
N VAL A 13 16.67 52.23 6.42
CA VAL A 13 16.71 51.23 5.36
C VAL A 13 17.49 50.05 5.91
N ASP A 14 16.84 48.89 6.01
CA ASP A 14 17.51 47.62 6.31
C ASP A 14 18.74 47.54 5.41
N THR A 15 19.92 47.46 6.03
CA THR A 15 21.16 47.11 5.32
C THR A 15 20.86 45.94 4.39
N PRO A 16 21.26 45.97 3.09
CA PRO A 16 21.04 44.85 2.21
C PRO A 16 21.59 43.60 2.89
N ALA A 17 20.73 42.62 3.14
CA ALA A 17 21.17 41.32 3.64
C ALA A 17 22.31 40.86 2.74
N GLU A 18 23.45 40.48 3.32
CA GLU A 18 24.58 39.94 2.54
C GLU A 18 24.05 38.86 1.60
N PRO A 19 24.46 38.87 0.31
CA PRO A 19 24.02 37.84 -0.61
C PRO A 19 24.35 36.46 -0.02
N PRO A 20 23.43 35.48 -0.10
CA PRO A 20 23.62 34.19 0.53
C PRO A 20 24.93 33.58 0.06
N ARG A 21 25.79 33.20 1.01
CA ARG A 21 27.09 32.58 0.75
C ARG A 21 26.88 31.32 -0.09
N VAL A 22 27.57 31.24 -1.24
CA VAL A 22 27.55 30.05 -2.09
C VAL A 22 28.25 28.90 -1.36
N LEU A 23 27.54 27.79 -1.16
CA LEU A 23 28.06 26.61 -0.46
C LEU A 23 29.10 25.88 -1.31
N SER A 24 30.17 25.39 -0.67
CA SER A 24 31.17 24.53 -1.31
C SER A 24 30.87 23.06 -1.03
N VAL A 25 30.83 22.22 -2.07
CA VAL A 25 30.62 20.77 -1.88
C VAL A 25 31.74 20.06 -1.10
N VAL A 26 32.89 20.72 -0.93
CA VAL A 26 34.05 20.19 -0.20
C VAL A 26 34.06 20.65 1.25
N HIS A 27 33.63 21.89 1.53
CA HIS A 27 33.77 22.50 2.87
C HIS A 27 32.44 22.65 3.61
N ASP A 28 31.33 22.72 2.87
CA ASP A 28 29.99 22.97 3.40
C ASP A 28 29.04 21.78 3.14
N TYR A 29 29.59 20.55 2.96
CA TYR A 29 28.81 19.37 2.59
C TYR A 29 27.73 19.01 3.63
N ASP A 30 27.97 19.26 4.92
CA ASP A 30 26.97 19.02 5.97
C ASP A 30 25.75 19.93 5.80
N LYS A 31 25.98 21.22 5.48
CA LYS A 31 24.88 22.16 5.20
C LYS A 31 24.13 21.79 3.93
N ILE A 32 24.86 21.40 2.87
CA ILE A 32 24.25 20.91 1.63
C ILE A 32 23.40 19.67 1.92
N ALA A 33 23.89 18.75 2.75
CA ALA A 33 23.12 17.59 3.19
C ALA A 33 21.85 18.00 3.92
N ASP A 34 21.92 18.92 4.88
CA ASP A 34 20.76 19.38 5.65
C ASP A 34 19.71 20.12 4.81
N GLU A 35 20.14 20.82 3.76
CA GLU A 35 19.22 21.47 2.79
C GLU A 35 18.57 20.46 1.84
N LEU A 36 19.29 19.42 1.42
CA LEU A 36 18.82 18.43 0.45
C LEU A 36 18.04 17.27 1.07
N PHE A 37 18.36 16.91 2.31
CA PHE A 37 17.85 15.71 2.97
C PHE A 37 16.62 16.01 3.82
N GLU A 38 15.57 15.22 3.61
CA GLU A 38 14.49 15.13 4.57
C GLU A 38 14.98 14.52 5.88
N LYS A 39 14.44 15.00 7.00
CA LYS A 39 14.67 14.36 8.30
C LYS A 39 14.13 12.94 8.27
N VAL A 40 14.97 12.01 8.75
CA VAL A 40 14.61 10.61 8.91
C VAL A 40 14.54 10.34 10.40
N ASP A 41 13.38 9.88 10.86
CA ASP A 41 13.21 9.42 12.25
C ASP A 41 13.79 8.01 12.37
N GLU A 42 15.10 7.86 12.23
CA GLU A 42 15.86 6.61 12.41
C GLU A 42 17.23 6.90 13.02
N GLU A 43 17.82 5.89 13.67
CA GLU A 43 19.18 6.00 14.19
C GLU A 43 20.18 6.11 13.02
N LEU A 44 20.86 7.26 12.92
CA LEU A 44 21.95 7.48 11.98
C LEU A 44 23.18 6.69 12.44
N ILE A 45 23.63 5.74 11.62
CA ILE A 45 24.81 4.92 11.90
C ILE A 45 26.08 5.70 11.62
N GLU A 46 26.20 6.25 10.41
CA GLU A 46 27.35 7.05 9.99
C GLU A 46 26.93 8.03 8.90
N SER A 47 27.55 9.21 8.88
CA SER A 47 27.51 10.14 7.75
C SER A 47 28.91 10.44 7.25
N LYS A 48 29.08 10.47 5.93
CA LYS A 48 30.37 10.71 5.30
C LYS A 48 30.22 11.41 3.96
N CYS A 49 31.19 12.26 3.64
CA CYS A 49 31.36 12.82 2.31
C CYS A 49 32.60 12.20 1.65
N VAL A 50 32.47 11.77 0.40
CA VAL A 50 33.53 11.13 -0.38
C VAL A 50 33.64 11.79 -1.74
N HIS A 51 34.87 12.11 -2.15
CA HIS A 51 35.17 12.72 -3.43
C HIS A 51 35.91 11.75 -4.34
N TRP A 52 35.53 11.77 -5.62
CA TRP A 52 36.20 11.07 -6.71
C TRP A 52 36.57 12.07 -7.80
N ASP A 53 37.88 12.34 -7.89
CA ASP A 53 38.45 13.17 -8.96
C ASP A 53 38.66 12.32 -10.21
N ILE A 54 37.95 12.69 -11.27
CA ILE A 54 37.91 11.97 -12.53
C ILE A 54 38.73 12.74 -13.56
N ALA A 55 39.86 12.15 -13.97
CA ALA A 55 40.69 12.69 -15.03
C ALA A 55 40.28 12.17 -16.42
N ASN A 56 40.61 12.94 -17.46
CA ASN A 56 40.40 12.60 -18.86
C ASN A 56 38.94 12.22 -19.19
N PHE A 57 37.96 12.96 -18.65
CA PHE A 57 36.52 12.63 -18.72
C PHE A 57 36.02 12.27 -20.13
N LYS A 58 36.49 12.99 -21.16
CA LYS A 58 36.12 12.75 -22.58
C LYS A 58 36.54 11.38 -23.12
N SER A 59 37.57 10.76 -22.55
CA SER A 59 38.14 9.49 -23.00
C SER A 59 37.60 8.27 -22.26
N LEU A 60 36.73 8.48 -21.28
CA LEU A 60 36.20 7.40 -20.46
C LEU A 60 35.31 6.43 -21.27
N SER A 61 35.31 5.17 -20.84
CA SER A 61 34.37 4.16 -21.30
C SER A 61 32.93 4.53 -20.93
N ASP A 62 31.96 3.85 -21.57
CA ASP A 62 30.53 4.16 -21.38
C ASP A 62 30.04 3.90 -19.95
N ARG A 63 30.75 3.05 -19.20
CA ARG A 63 30.53 2.76 -17.78
C ARG A 63 31.87 2.76 -17.06
N VAL A 64 31.96 3.48 -15.95
CA VAL A 64 33.17 3.60 -15.11
C VAL A 64 32.78 3.49 -13.64
N ARG A 65 33.52 2.67 -12.89
CA ARG A 65 33.36 2.53 -11.44
C ARG A 65 34.45 3.34 -10.73
N GLY A 66 34.05 4.17 -9.77
CA GLY A 66 34.94 4.93 -8.90
C GLY A 66 35.60 4.08 -7.81
N PRO A 67 36.47 4.67 -6.97
CA PRO A 67 37.12 3.97 -5.87
C PRO A 67 36.11 3.43 -4.84
N GLU A 68 36.45 2.33 -4.17
CA GLU A 68 35.63 1.77 -3.09
C GLU A 68 35.84 2.58 -1.81
N PHE A 69 34.76 2.80 -1.07
CA PHE A 69 34.80 3.44 0.23
C PHE A 69 33.77 2.81 1.17
N GLU A 70 33.98 2.99 2.47
CA GLU A 70 33.14 2.41 3.52
C GLU A 70 32.39 3.50 4.30
N VAL A 71 31.09 3.26 4.53
CA VAL A 71 30.19 4.07 5.35
C VAL A 71 29.18 3.14 6.02
N GLY A 72 29.02 3.25 7.34
CA GLY A 72 28.03 2.51 8.13
C GLY A 72 28.25 1.00 8.11
N GLY A 73 29.49 0.54 7.99
CA GLY A 73 29.82 -0.90 7.86
C GLY A 73 29.49 -1.51 6.50
N HIS A 74 29.14 -0.68 5.50
CA HIS A 74 28.87 -1.10 4.14
C HIS A 74 29.90 -0.52 3.17
N LYS A 75 30.20 -1.27 2.11
CA LYS A 75 31.09 -0.88 1.03
C LYS A 75 30.30 -0.30 -0.12
N TRP A 76 30.82 0.77 -0.72
CA TRP A 76 30.14 1.53 -1.75
C TRP A 76 31.11 1.95 -2.86
N ASN A 77 30.57 2.20 -4.04
CA ASN A 77 31.25 2.90 -5.14
C ASN A 77 30.31 3.90 -5.80
N LEU A 78 30.87 4.90 -6.47
CA LEU A 78 30.14 5.65 -7.48
C LEU A 78 30.23 4.96 -8.84
N LEU A 79 29.12 4.89 -9.55
CA LEU A 79 29.04 4.34 -10.90
C LEU A 79 28.64 5.45 -11.88
N LEU A 80 29.58 5.82 -12.77
CA LEU A 80 29.45 6.90 -13.74
C LEU A 80 29.19 6.33 -15.14
N PHE A 81 28.20 6.90 -15.82
CA PHE A 81 27.98 6.76 -17.26
C PHE A 81 28.21 8.13 -17.92
N PRO A 82 29.43 8.41 -18.40
CA PRO A 82 29.82 9.76 -18.84
C PRO A 82 29.16 10.15 -20.17
N LYS A 83 28.62 9.17 -20.92
CA LYS A 83 27.87 9.37 -22.17
C LYS A 83 26.38 9.04 -22.03
N GLY A 84 25.92 8.84 -20.79
CA GLY A 84 24.54 8.52 -20.45
C GLY A 84 24.22 7.03 -20.41
N ASN A 85 23.16 6.71 -19.67
CA ASN A 85 22.58 5.38 -19.55
C ASN A 85 21.19 5.38 -20.21
N SER A 86 21.11 5.00 -21.49
CA SER A 86 19.91 5.15 -22.35
C SER A 86 19.42 6.59 -22.59
N GLN A 87 20.07 7.59 -22.00
CA GLN A 87 19.78 9.03 -22.15
C GLN A 87 21.05 9.76 -22.59
N ASN A 88 21.38 9.71 -23.88
CA ASN A 88 22.70 10.08 -24.40
C ASN A 88 23.07 11.57 -24.27
N SER A 89 22.12 12.44 -23.92
CA SER A 89 22.37 13.87 -23.68
C SER A 89 22.72 14.20 -22.23
N PHE A 90 22.70 13.21 -21.33
CA PHE A 90 22.96 13.42 -19.90
C PHE A 90 24.08 12.50 -19.41
N ALA A 91 24.95 13.00 -18.54
CA ALA A 91 25.77 12.12 -17.72
C ALA A 91 24.90 11.55 -16.60
N SER A 92 25.09 10.27 -16.29
CA SER A 92 24.37 9.55 -15.24
C SER A 92 25.31 9.10 -14.15
N LEU A 93 24.87 9.16 -12.89
CA LEU A 93 25.63 8.65 -11.75
C LEU A 93 24.72 7.88 -10.80
N TYR A 94 25.27 6.80 -10.24
CA TYR A 94 24.60 5.95 -9.27
C TYR A 94 25.51 5.72 -8.08
N LEU A 95 24.92 5.57 -6.90
CA LEU A 95 25.56 4.99 -5.74
C LEU A 95 25.34 3.49 -5.84
N GLN A 96 26.43 2.71 -5.83
CA GLN A 96 26.38 1.26 -5.83
C GLN A 96 26.80 0.74 -4.47
N TRP A 97 26.00 -0.17 -3.92
CA TRP A 97 26.25 -0.92 -2.71
C TRP A 97 26.94 -2.24 -3.06
N ASN A 98 28.09 -2.50 -2.44
CA ASN A 98 28.80 -3.76 -2.62
C ASN A 98 28.37 -4.73 -1.53
N LYS A 99 27.70 -5.80 -1.94
CA LYS A 99 27.26 -6.87 -1.05
C LYS A 99 28.44 -7.41 -0.19
N PRO A 100 28.26 -7.55 1.14
CA PRO A 100 29.25 -8.21 1.99
C PRO A 100 29.45 -9.68 1.59
N ALA A 101 30.71 -10.15 1.54
CA ALA A 101 31.04 -11.52 1.14
C ALA A 101 30.54 -12.60 2.14
N GLU A 102 30.25 -12.23 3.39
CA GLU A 102 29.95 -13.15 4.50
C GLU A 102 28.52 -13.04 5.05
N SER A 103 27.53 -12.62 4.26
CA SER A 103 26.13 -12.65 4.73
C SER A 103 25.58 -14.08 4.72
N SER A 104 25.56 -14.76 5.86
CA SER A 104 25.09 -16.15 6.03
C SER A 104 23.58 -16.36 5.81
N LYS A 105 22.84 -15.30 5.43
CA LYS A 105 21.44 -15.34 5.05
C LYS A 105 21.20 -14.39 3.88
N GLU A 106 21.00 -14.94 2.69
CA GLU A 106 20.82 -14.16 1.45
C GLU A 106 19.58 -13.25 1.49
N ASP A 107 18.55 -13.61 2.26
CA ASP A 107 17.29 -12.88 2.39
C ASP A 107 17.31 -11.67 3.36
N GLU A 108 18.42 -11.42 4.07
CA GLU A 108 18.50 -10.40 5.14
C GLU A 108 19.56 -9.31 4.90
N ALA A 109 20.31 -9.35 3.78
CA ALA A 109 21.34 -8.34 3.50
C ALA A 109 20.73 -7.07 2.88
N TYR A 110 20.78 -5.95 3.61
CA TYR A 110 20.31 -4.65 3.12
C TYR A 110 21.19 -3.51 3.61
N ALA A 111 21.08 -2.34 2.97
CA ALA A 111 21.57 -1.08 3.50
C ALA A 111 20.56 0.05 3.21
N CYS A 112 20.14 0.78 4.23
CA CYS A 112 19.28 1.95 4.06
C CYS A 112 20.15 3.20 4.06
N ALA A 113 20.24 3.87 2.91
CA ALA A 113 21.02 5.10 2.79
C ALA A 113 20.22 6.26 2.20
N GLN A 114 20.38 7.43 2.80
CA GLN A 114 20.08 8.71 2.20
C GLN A 114 21.37 9.28 1.62
N PHE A 115 21.35 9.74 0.38
CA PHE A 115 22.56 10.18 -0.27
C PHE A 115 22.29 11.31 -1.27
N ALA A 116 23.30 12.17 -1.43
CA ALA A 116 23.35 13.18 -2.47
C ALA A 116 24.56 12.89 -3.36
N ILE A 117 24.33 12.95 -4.66
CA ILE A 117 25.40 12.90 -5.65
C ILE A 117 25.57 14.30 -6.21
N CYS A 118 26.80 14.79 -6.16
CA CYS A 118 27.17 16.07 -6.72
C CYS A 118 28.22 15.91 -7.81
N LEU A 119 28.09 16.67 -8.89
CA LEU A 119 29.12 16.80 -9.91
C LEU A 119 29.60 18.25 -9.94
N SER A 120 30.90 18.45 -9.76
CA SER A 120 31.51 19.76 -9.47
C SER A 120 32.83 19.95 -10.20
N SER A 121 33.23 21.22 -10.37
CA SER A 121 34.61 21.53 -10.76
C SER A 121 35.57 21.26 -9.59
N PRO A 122 36.65 20.49 -9.77
CA PRO A 122 37.65 20.27 -8.72
C PRO A 122 38.31 21.58 -8.24
N ARG A 123 38.42 22.57 -9.15
CA ARG A 123 39.02 23.87 -8.87
C ARG A 123 38.03 24.84 -8.22
N TYR A 124 36.75 24.75 -8.58
CA TYR A 124 35.68 25.60 -8.05
C TYR A 124 34.57 24.73 -7.45
N PRO A 125 34.73 24.23 -6.20
CA PRO A 125 33.77 23.31 -5.57
C PRO A 125 32.42 23.95 -5.23
N THR A 126 32.27 25.25 -5.45
CA THR A 126 31.00 26.00 -5.38
C THR A 126 30.20 25.94 -6.69
N ASN A 127 30.82 25.54 -7.80
CA ASN A 127 30.14 25.29 -9.08
C ASN A 127 29.82 23.80 -9.21
N TYR A 128 28.62 23.42 -8.79
CA TYR A 128 28.15 22.03 -8.83
C TYR A 128 26.68 21.91 -9.21
N VAL A 129 26.31 20.68 -9.57
CA VAL A 129 24.93 20.17 -9.61
C VAL A 129 24.78 19.10 -8.55
N SER A 130 23.63 19.00 -7.91
CA SER A 130 23.37 18.01 -6.87
C SER A 130 21.96 17.47 -6.96
N TYR A 131 21.82 16.16 -6.77
CA TYR A 131 20.54 15.50 -6.61
C TYR A 131 20.63 14.59 -5.39
N ALA A 132 19.55 14.53 -4.62
CA ALA A 132 19.42 13.71 -3.43
C ALA A 132 18.36 12.63 -3.60
N ALA A 133 18.61 11.49 -2.99
CA ALA A 133 17.70 10.35 -2.96
C ALA A 133 17.84 9.62 -1.62
N ARG A 134 16.88 8.73 -1.36
CA ARG A 134 16.93 7.76 -0.27
C ARG A 134 16.51 6.42 -0.84
N HIS A 135 17.15 5.35 -0.42
CA HIS A 135 16.90 4.03 -0.97
C HIS A 135 17.29 2.92 0.00
N ARG A 136 16.63 1.77 -0.15
CA ARG A 136 16.99 0.51 0.51
C ARG A 136 17.71 -0.36 -0.50
N PHE A 137 19.03 -0.44 -0.40
CA PHE A 137 19.86 -1.29 -1.23
C PHE A 137 19.71 -2.74 -0.80
N THR A 138 19.56 -3.63 -1.78
CA THR A 138 19.40 -5.08 -1.61
C THR A 138 20.21 -5.81 -2.68
N PRO A 139 20.37 -7.14 -2.62
CA PRO A 139 21.07 -7.87 -3.68
C PRO A 139 20.40 -7.77 -5.05
N ASP A 140 19.07 -7.57 -5.08
CA ASP A 140 18.30 -7.39 -6.32
C ASP A 140 18.34 -5.95 -6.84
N GLU A 141 18.55 -4.98 -5.95
CA GLU A 141 18.66 -3.54 -6.23
C GLU A 141 19.93 -3.00 -5.55
N ASP A 142 21.10 -3.32 -6.14
CA ASP A 142 22.42 -2.99 -5.57
C ASP A 142 22.90 -1.59 -5.96
N ASP A 143 22.22 -0.89 -6.88
CA ASP A 143 22.53 0.49 -7.23
C ASP A 143 21.28 1.37 -7.38
N TRP A 144 21.44 2.66 -7.03
CA TRP A 144 20.38 3.66 -7.15
C TRP A 144 20.97 5.03 -7.45
N GLY A 145 20.29 5.84 -8.26
CA GLY A 145 20.84 7.11 -8.70
C GLY A 145 20.04 7.82 -9.77
N PHE A 146 20.75 8.58 -10.60
CA PHE A 146 20.16 9.59 -11.48
C PHE A 146 20.58 9.38 -12.92
N THR A 147 19.67 8.86 -13.74
CA THR A 147 19.87 8.69 -15.18
C THR A 147 20.05 10.03 -15.91
N ARG A 148 19.41 11.10 -15.41
CA ARG A 148 19.52 12.47 -15.93
C ARG A 148 20.11 13.42 -14.89
N LEU A 149 21.32 13.12 -14.39
CA LEU A 149 21.97 13.98 -13.40
C LEU A 149 22.31 15.37 -13.99
N VAL A 150 22.94 15.40 -15.16
CA VAL A 150 23.37 16.68 -15.76
C VAL A 150 23.47 16.57 -17.27
N ASN A 151 22.99 17.59 -17.99
CA ASN A 151 23.16 17.67 -19.43
C ASN A 151 24.67 17.75 -19.77
N LEU A 152 25.11 16.98 -20.76
CA LEU A 152 26.50 16.98 -21.22
C LEU A 152 26.96 18.36 -21.68
N GLU A 153 26.09 19.19 -22.25
CA GLU A 153 26.38 20.58 -22.59
C GLU A 153 26.86 21.35 -21.36
N ARG A 154 26.18 21.24 -20.21
CA ARG A 154 26.60 21.90 -18.95
C ARG A 154 27.94 21.38 -18.40
N ILE A 155 28.37 20.18 -18.79
CA ILE A 155 29.70 19.68 -18.44
C ILE A 155 30.78 20.36 -19.30
N TYR A 156 30.53 20.47 -20.60
CA TYR A 156 31.52 20.92 -21.58
C TYR A 156 31.53 22.43 -21.83
N GLU A 157 30.39 23.08 -21.61
CA GLU A 157 30.13 24.48 -21.93
C GLU A 157 29.76 25.24 -20.65
N GLY A 158 30.17 26.51 -20.59
CA GLY A 158 29.77 27.42 -19.54
C GLY A 158 28.38 27.97 -19.82
N ASN A 159 27.81 28.66 -18.85
CA ASN A 159 26.55 29.37 -19.02
C ASN A 159 26.81 30.88 -18.90
N GLU A 160 26.73 31.58 -20.03
CA GLU A 160 27.00 33.02 -20.12
C GLU A 160 26.00 33.86 -19.33
N GLU A 161 24.72 33.45 -19.27
CA GLU A 161 23.67 34.16 -18.52
C GLU A 161 23.87 34.11 -17.01
N THR A 162 24.40 33.01 -16.50
CA THR A 162 24.69 32.80 -15.06
C THR A 162 26.15 33.05 -14.70
N ASN A 163 26.98 33.42 -15.68
CA ASN A 163 28.43 33.61 -15.58
C ASN A 163 29.13 32.42 -14.88
N ARG A 164 28.68 31.19 -15.17
CA ARG A 164 29.25 29.96 -14.61
C ARG A 164 30.14 29.27 -15.63
N ASP A 165 31.37 28.99 -15.23
CA ASP A 165 32.29 28.17 -16.02
C ASP A 165 31.74 26.75 -16.27
N PRO A 166 32.20 26.04 -17.31
CA PRO A 166 31.95 24.62 -17.47
C PRO A 166 32.37 23.84 -16.22
N LEU A 167 31.65 22.75 -15.92
CA LEU A 167 32.03 21.85 -14.82
C LEU A 167 33.36 21.13 -15.10
N LEU A 168 33.64 20.81 -16.37
CA LEU A 168 34.89 20.18 -16.79
C LEU A 168 35.99 21.24 -16.91
N GLN A 169 37.04 21.12 -16.08
CA GLN A 169 38.19 22.01 -16.13
C GLN A 169 39.48 21.23 -16.31
N GLN A 170 40.29 21.60 -17.30
CA GLN A 170 41.54 20.90 -17.63
C GLN A 170 41.35 19.38 -17.83
N GLY A 171 40.19 18.97 -18.36
CA GLY A 171 39.84 17.56 -18.57
C GLY A 171 39.48 16.80 -17.28
N GLN A 172 39.39 17.48 -16.14
CA GLN A 172 39.03 16.92 -14.84
C GLN A 172 37.65 17.38 -14.38
N ILE A 173 36.97 16.49 -13.66
CA ILE A 173 35.70 16.76 -12.99
C ILE A 173 35.64 15.98 -11.67
N ARG A 174 34.93 16.49 -10.67
CA ARG A 174 34.79 15.82 -9.36
C ARG A 174 33.38 15.33 -9.17
N ALA A 175 33.22 14.03 -8.97
CA ALA A 175 32.02 13.44 -8.41
C ALA A 175 32.13 13.39 -6.89
N THR A 176 31.08 13.78 -6.17
CA THR A 176 31.02 13.73 -4.71
C THR A 176 29.78 12.97 -4.28
N ALA A 177 29.94 12.06 -3.33
CA ALA A 177 28.84 11.39 -2.64
C ALA A 177 28.79 11.90 -1.20
N ILE A 178 27.64 12.44 -0.79
CA ILE A 178 27.33 12.70 0.62
C ILE A 178 26.35 11.63 1.05
N ILE A 179 26.67 10.83 2.06
CA ILE A 179 25.88 9.65 2.43
C ILE A 179 25.58 9.68 3.93
N ARG A 180 24.36 9.27 4.28
CA ARG A 180 23.89 8.97 5.63
C ARG A 180 23.31 7.56 5.61
N VAL A 181 23.89 6.66 6.41
CA VAL A 181 23.41 5.28 6.54
C VAL A 181 22.59 5.18 7.82
N PHE A 182 21.40 4.58 7.74
CA PHE A 182 20.47 4.47 8.86
C PHE A 182 20.25 3.02 9.27
N LYS A 183 20.04 2.82 10.56
CA LYS A 183 19.55 1.56 11.10
C LYS A 183 18.05 1.48 10.88
N ASP A 184 17.62 0.42 10.22
CA ASP A 184 16.20 0.15 10.03
C ASP A 184 15.63 -0.57 11.26
N SER A 185 14.89 0.16 12.08
CA SER A 185 14.25 -0.39 13.27
C SER A 185 12.98 -1.19 12.98
N THR A 186 12.40 -1.04 11.79
CA THR A 186 11.12 -1.65 11.39
C THR A 186 11.28 -2.89 10.51
N GLY A 187 12.47 -3.05 9.91
CA GLY A 187 12.74 -4.06 8.88
C GLY A 187 12.22 -3.70 7.49
N VAL A 188 11.54 -2.56 7.34
CA VAL A 188 10.90 -2.13 6.07
C VAL A 188 11.19 -0.67 5.70
N LEU A 189 12.20 -0.04 6.29
CA LEU A 189 12.58 1.33 5.94
C LEU A 189 12.91 1.43 4.43
N TRP A 190 12.15 2.29 3.73
CA TRP A 190 12.18 2.50 2.27
C TRP A 190 12.00 1.23 1.42
N HIS A 191 11.33 0.20 1.97
CA HIS A 191 11.01 -1.02 1.24
C HIS A 191 9.87 -0.79 0.22
N HIS A 192 9.98 -1.35 -0.98
CA HIS A 192 8.96 -1.21 -2.05
C HIS A 192 7.85 -2.27 -2.01
N PHE A 193 7.95 -3.22 -1.07
CA PHE A 193 6.99 -4.31 -0.77
C PHE A 193 6.78 -5.35 -1.87
N ILE A 194 7.53 -5.27 -2.97
CA ILE A 194 7.59 -6.34 -3.97
C ILE A 194 8.20 -7.58 -3.31
N GLY A 195 7.49 -8.70 -3.34
CA GLY A 195 7.93 -9.97 -2.74
C GLY A 195 7.90 -10.02 -1.20
N TYR A 196 7.41 -8.98 -0.51
CA TYR A 196 7.34 -8.97 0.94
C TYR A 196 6.30 -9.97 1.47
N ASP A 197 6.72 -10.86 2.37
CA ASP A 197 5.85 -11.87 3.00
C ASP A 197 5.57 -11.51 4.46
N SER A 198 4.42 -10.88 4.71
CA SER A 198 3.93 -10.52 6.04
C SER A 198 3.94 -11.71 7.02
N LYS A 199 3.61 -12.93 6.55
CA LYS A 199 3.57 -14.13 7.39
C LYS A 199 4.98 -14.54 7.80
N LYS A 200 5.94 -14.52 6.88
CA LYS A 200 7.34 -14.86 7.15
C LYS A 200 7.95 -13.89 8.17
N HIS A 201 7.67 -12.59 8.05
CA HIS A 201 8.28 -11.56 8.90
C HIS A 201 7.60 -11.38 10.26
N LEU A 202 6.26 -11.46 10.33
CA LEU A 202 5.50 -11.15 11.55
C LEU A 202 4.67 -12.30 12.11
N ASN A 203 4.60 -13.43 11.41
CA ASN A 203 3.64 -14.50 11.68
C ASN A 203 2.16 -14.03 11.59
N ILE A 204 1.90 -12.93 10.90
CA ILE A 204 0.57 -12.30 10.73
C ILE A 204 0.25 -12.19 9.23
N VAL A 205 -1.02 -12.37 8.86
CA VAL A 205 -1.49 -12.22 7.47
C VAL A 205 -2.41 -11.01 7.33
N GLY A 206 -2.38 -10.41 6.13
CA GLY A 206 -3.32 -9.38 5.72
C GLY A 206 -4.64 -9.93 5.17
N ILE A 207 -5.56 -9.02 4.86
CA ILE A 207 -6.84 -9.30 4.19
C ILE A 207 -6.76 -8.79 2.76
N LYS A 208 -7.11 -9.63 1.79
CA LYS A 208 -7.19 -9.24 0.39
C LYS A 208 -8.34 -8.25 0.18
N ASN A 209 -8.01 -7.10 -0.42
CA ASN A 209 -9.01 -6.10 -0.77
C ASN A 209 -9.85 -6.59 -1.96
N ALA A 210 -11.16 -6.68 -1.76
CA ALA A 210 -12.10 -7.08 -2.80
C ALA A 210 -12.81 -5.83 -3.31
N GLY A 211 -12.42 -5.29 -4.47
CA GLY A 211 -13.00 -4.06 -5.01
C GLY A 211 -12.56 -2.83 -4.21
N SER A 212 -13.52 -2.06 -3.71
CA SER A 212 -13.31 -0.82 -2.93
C SER A 212 -13.59 -1.02 -1.43
N THR A 213 -13.31 -2.23 -0.90
CA THR A 213 -13.71 -2.64 0.47
C THR A 213 -12.66 -2.35 1.55
N GLY A 214 -11.74 -1.41 1.33
CA GLY A 214 -10.67 -1.07 2.28
C GLY A 214 -11.18 -0.64 3.68
N TYR A 215 -12.35 0.00 3.75
CA TYR A 215 -12.99 0.32 5.04
C TYR A 215 -13.31 -0.96 5.84
N LEU A 216 -13.75 -2.01 5.15
CA LEU A 216 -14.13 -3.28 5.77
C LEU A 216 -12.88 -4.06 6.21
N THR A 217 -11.82 -4.07 5.40
CA THR A 217 -10.56 -4.73 5.78
C THR A 217 -9.95 -4.10 7.03
N ALA A 218 -9.92 -2.76 7.11
CA ALA A 218 -9.44 -2.02 8.28
C ALA A 218 -10.28 -2.32 9.54
N LEU A 219 -11.62 -2.30 9.41
CA LEU A 219 -12.55 -2.64 10.50
C LEU A 219 -12.33 -4.07 11.02
N LEU A 220 -12.20 -5.04 10.12
CA LEU A 220 -12.08 -6.46 10.47
C LEU A 220 -10.74 -6.76 11.15
N GLN A 221 -9.63 -6.17 10.69
CA GLN A 221 -8.34 -6.31 11.37
C GLN A 221 -8.41 -5.73 12.79
N TRP A 222 -8.99 -4.54 12.94
CA TRP A 222 -9.16 -3.93 14.26
C TRP A 222 -10.02 -4.80 15.21
N LEU A 223 -11.16 -5.32 14.74
CA LEU A 223 -12.00 -6.23 15.54
C LEU A 223 -11.28 -7.55 15.88
N PHE A 224 -10.48 -8.09 14.94
CA PHE A 224 -9.72 -9.32 15.14
C PHE A 224 -8.66 -9.18 16.26
N PHE A 225 -7.97 -8.04 16.33
CA PHE A 225 -6.98 -7.76 17.37
C PHE A 225 -7.58 -7.23 18.67
N THR A 226 -8.89 -7.03 18.73
CA THR A 226 -9.62 -6.95 20.00
C THR A 226 -9.80 -8.38 20.53
N ASN A 227 -8.77 -8.94 21.18
CA ASN A 227 -8.70 -10.38 21.43
C ASN A 227 -9.88 -10.93 22.23
N TYR A 228 -10.41 -10.20 23.22
CA TYR A 228 -11.60 -10.62 23.97
C TYR A 228 -12.85 -10.69 23.06
N PHE A 229 -13.01 -9.74 22.14
CA PHE A 229 -14.07 -9.78 21.13
C PHE A 229 -13.90 -11.01 20.23
N ARG A 230 -12.71 -11.24 19.68
CA ARG A 230 -12.38 -12.42 18.89
C ARG A 230 -12.67 -13.74 19.65
N LYS A 231 -12.27 -13.83 20.92
CA LYS A 231 -12.57 -15.00 21.78
C LYS A 231 -14.07 -15.23 21.90
N SER A 232 -14.84 -14.16 22.13
CA SER A 232 -16.30 -14.22 22.24
C SER A 232 -16.95 -14.66 20.91
N ILE A 233 -16.44 -14.20 19.77
CA ILE A 233 -16.90 -14.64 18.44
C ILE A 233 -16.65 -16.14 18.23
N TYR A 234 -15.49 -16.67 18.64
CA TYR A 234 -15.23 -18.11 18.53
C TYR A 234 -16.18 -18.95 19.39
N GLN A 235 -16.53 -18.48 20.59
CA GLN A 235 -17.37 -19.21 21.54
C GLN A 235 -18.87 -19.14 21.22
N ALA A 236 -19.30 -18.12 20.47
CA ALA A 236 -20.70 -17.92 20.14
C ALA A 236 -21.23 -19.04 19.19
N PRO A 237 -22.36 -19.69 19.51
CA PRO A 237 -22.94 -20.69 18.63
C PRO A 237 -23.44 -20.03 17.34
N ALA A 238 -23.02 -20.54 16.18
CA ALA A 238 -23.36 -19.95 14.89
C ALA A 238 -24.20 -20.92 14.05
N LEU A 239 -25.29 -20.42 13.48
CA LEU A 239 -26.02 -21.14 12.43
C LEU A 239 -25.17 -21.20 11.16
N GLU A 240 -25.22 -22.31 10.44
CA GLU A 240 -24.55 -22.44 9.14
C GLU A 240 -25.01 -21.32 8.20
N THR A 241 -24.07 -20.74 7.42
CA THR A 241 -24.30 -19.60 6.51
C THR A 241 -24.63 -18.24 7.14
N SER A 242 -24.65 -18.12 8.47
CA SER A 242 -24.83 -16.81 9.15
C SER A 242 -23.61 -15.88 9.03
N ILE A 243 -23.82 -14.58 9.22
CA ILE A 243 -22.74 -13.57 9.30
C ILE A 243 -21.75 -13.92 10.41
N LEU A 244 -22.24 -14.42 11.55
CA LEU A 244 -21.39 -14.92 12.63
C LEU A 244 -20.50 -16.09 12.18
N ALA A 245 -21.06 -17.04 11.43
CA ALA A 245 -20.31 -18.18 10.91
C ALA A 245 -19.22 -17.75 9.90
N ALA A 246 -19.52 -16.77 9.03
CA ALA A 246 -18.56 -16.19 8.11
C ALA A 246 -17.45 -15.42 8.83
N LEU A 247 -17.80 -14.65 9.87
CA LEU A 247 -16.83 -13.93 10.69
C LEU A 247 -15.91 -14.88 11.48
N GLN A 248 -16.46 -15.97 12.03
CA GLN A 248 -15.67 -17.04 12.65
C GLN A 248 -14.66 -17.67 11.67
N GLU A 249 -15.10 -17.95 10.44
CA GLU A 249 -14.23 -18.49 9.39
C GLU A 249 -13.10 -17.51 9.04
N LEU A 250 -13.43 -16.23 8.85
CA LEU A 250 -12.46 -15.17 8.59
C LEU A 250 -11.44 -15.06 9.72
N PHE A 251 -11.88 -14.94 10.97
CA PHE A 251 -10.98 -14.82 12.12
C PHE A 251 -10.13 -16.07 12.30
N TYR A 252 -10.68 -17.26 12.07
CA TYR A 252 -9.90 -18.49 12.10
C TYR A 252 -8.79 -18.46 11.03
N GLN A 253 -9.11 -18.05 9.80
CA GLN A 253 -8.12 -17.94 8.73
C GLN A 253 -7.08 -16.87 9.03
N LEU A 254 -7.44 -15.71 9.58
CA LEU A 254 -6.46 -14.68 9.99
C LEU A 254 -5.45 -15.20 11.03
N GLN A 255 -5.90 -16.09 11.93
CA GLN A 255 -5.03 -16.65 12.95
C GLN A 255 -4.12 -17.78 12.43
N PHE A 256 -4.61 -18.63 11.51
CA PHE A 256 -3.94 -19.89 11.14
C PHE A 256 -3.47 -20.00 9.69
N SER A 257 -3.96 -19.15 8.80
CA SER A 257 -3.57 -19.18 7.39
C SER A 257 -2.10 -18.80 7.22
N SER A 258 -1.46 -19.40 6.21
CA SER A 258 -0.15 -18.98 5.70
C SER A 258 -0.26 -17.98 4.55
N LYS A 259 -1.48 -17.68 4.08
CA LYS A 259 -1.76 -16.78 2.96
C LYS A 259 -2.73 -15.68 3.38
N THR A 260 -2.75 -14.61 2.58
CA THR A 260 -3.73 -13.52 2.70
C THR A 260 -5.15 -14.08 2.66
N VAL A 261 -6.03 -13.49 3.47
CA VAL A 261 -7.39 -13.98 3.71
C VAL A 261 -8.37 -13.19 2.87
N GLU A 262 -9.35 -13.85 2.24
CA GLU A 262 -10.39 -13.18 1.44
C GLU A 262 -11.67 -12.96 2.28
N THR A 263 -12.38 -11.85 2.04
CA THR A 263 -13.64 -11.51 2.71
C THR A 263 -14.88 -12.10 2.03
N THR A 264 -14.71 -12.92 0.99
CA THR A 264 -15.79 -13.37 0.09
C THR A 264 -16.99 -13.97 0.82
N GLU A 265 -16.75 -14.78 1.85
CA GLU A 265 -17.84 -15.46 2.56
C GLU A 265 -18.59 -14.52 3.50
N LEU A 266 -17.91 -13.49 4.02
CA LEU A 266 -18.53 -12.46 4.83
C LEU A 266 -19.36 -11.51 3.98
N THR A 267 -18.84 -11.03 2.85
CA THR A 267 -19.58 -10.15 1.93
C THR A 267 -20.81 -10.85 1.37
N LYS A 268 -20.71 -12.13 1.00
CA LYS A 268 -21.89 -12.95 0.65
C LYS A 268 -22.91 -13.07 1.79
N ALA A 269 -22.46 -13.23 3.03
CA ALA A 269 -23.36 -13.32 4.18
C ALA A 269 -24.08 -11.98 4.46
N PHE A 270 -23.48 -10.85 4.09
CA PHE A 270 -24.16 -9.54 4.04
C PHE A 270 -25.15 -9.40 2.87
N GLY A 271 -25.14 -10.33 1.92
CA GLY A 271 -25.94 -10.26 0.70
C GLY A 271 -25.29 -9.43 -0.40
N TRP A 272 -24.00 -9.09 -0.27
CA TRP A 272 -23.31 -8.24 -1.23
C TRP A 272 -23.05 -8.95 -2.56
N ASP A 273 -23.49 -8.32 -3.65
CA ASP A 273 -23.18 -8.71 -5.02
C ASP A 273 -21.86 -8.11 -5.53
N ALA A 274 -21.52 -8.38 -6.79
CA ALA A 274 -20.25 -7.91 -7.38
C ALA A 274 -20.18 -6.38 -7.56
N LEU A 275 -21.32 -5.69 -7.70
CA LEU A 275 -21.38 -4.24 -7.84
C LEU A 275 -21.24 -3.56 -6.47
N GLU A 276 -21.85 -4.13 -5.44
CA GLU A 276 -21.77 -3.63 -4.06
C GLU A 276 -20.34 -3.61 -3.52
N LEU A 277 -19.46 -4.51 -3.97
CA LEU A 277 -18.03 -4.51 -3.63
C LEU A 277 -17.28 -3.25 -4.09
N PHE A 278 -17.84 -2.46 -5.01
CA PHE A 278 -17.24 -1.21 -5.49
C PHE A 278 -17.89 0.03 -4.87
N ILE A 279 -18.90 -0.14 -4.00
CA ILE A 279 -19.50 0.97 -3.26
C ILE A 279 -18.61 1.30 -2.06
N GLU A 280 -18.12 2.54 -2.02
CA GLU A 280 -17.42 3.08 -0.85
C GLU A 280 -18.45 3.47 0.21
N HIS A 281 -18.40 2.78 1.34
CA HIS A 281 -19.23 3.10 2.50
C HIS A 281 -18.41 3.87 3.54
N ASP A 282 -19.12 4.66 4.35
CA ASP A 282 -18.51 5.25 5.54
C ASP A 282 -18.22 4.15 6.58
N LEU A 283 -17.05 4.25 7.22
CA LEU A 283 -16.58 3.24 8.17
C LEU A 283 -17.52 3.09 9.38
N PHE A 284 -18.15 4.18 9.84
CA PHE A 284 -19.10 4.11 10.95
C PHE A 284 -20.38 3.40 10.54
N GLU A 285 -20.89 3.67 9.34
CA GLU A 285 -22.08 2.99 8.82
C GLU A 285 -21.85 1.48 8.75
N VAL A 286 -20.70 1.04 8.21
CA VAL A 286 -20.38 -0.38 8.09
C VAL A 286 -20.19 -1.04 9.47
N LYS A 287 -19.61 -0.32 10.43
CA LYS A 287 -19.51 -0.80 11.82
C LYS A 287 -20.88 -1.04 12.42
N GLU A 288 -21.82 -0.10 12.29
CA GLU A 288 -23.18 -0.23 12.81
C GLU A 288 -23.94 -1.38 12.12
N VAL A 289 -23.79 -1.52 10.80
CA VAL A 289 -24.41 -2.62 10.04
C VAL A 289 -23.86 -3.97 10.49
N LEU A 290 -22.54 -4.09 10.69
CA LEU A 290 -21.91 -5.31 11.19
C LEU A 290 -22.40 -5.64 12.60
N GLN A 291 -22.46 -4.65 13.49
CA GLN A 291 -22.97 -4.83 14.85
C GLN A 291 -24.41 -5.33 14.84
N ALA A 292 -25.33 -4.61 14.19
CA ALA A 292 -26.73 -4.98 14.11
C ALA A 292 -26.94 -6.37 13.49
N SER A 293 -26.10 -6.73 12.52
CA SER A 293 -26.11 -8.04 11.87
C SER A 293 -25.65 -9.17 12.80
N LEU A 294 -24.62 -8.93 13.61
CA LEU A 294 -24.15 -9.90 14.60
C LEU A 294 -25.16 -10.11 15.72
N GLU A 295 -25.78 -9.03 16.20
CA GLU A 295 -26.84 -9.06 17.20
C GLU A 295 -28.06 -9.86 16.72
N ARG A 296 -28.44 -9.70 15.44
CA ARG A 296 -29.52 -10.48 14.82
C ARG A 296 -29.15 -11.96 14.63
N SER A 297 -27.89 -12.23 14.30
CA SER A 297 -27.40 -13.58 14.00
C SER A 297 -27.26 -14.45 15.26
N ASN A 298 -27.03 -13.84 16.43
CA ASN A 298 -26.93 -14.57 17.69
C ASN A 298 -27.44 -13.72 18.88
N PRO A 299 -28.57 -14.10 19.50
CA PRO A 299 -29.17 -13.38 20.62
C PRO A 299 -28.32 -13.27 21.90
N SER A 300 -27.21 -14.02 22.01
CA SER A 300 -26.27 -13.92 23.13
C SER A 300 -25.21 -12.82 22.96
N LEU A 301 -25.05 -12.28 21.74
CA LEU A 301 -24.08 -11.25 21.40
C LEU A 301 -24.48 -9.78 21.67
N PRO A 302 -25.77 -9.36 21.77
CA PRO A 302 -26.12 -7.97 22.07
C PRO A 302 -25.51 -7.44 23.38
N GLY A 303 -25.34 -8.31 24.38
CA GLY A 303 -24.67 -7.95 25.63
C GLY A 303 -23.16 -7.75 25.50
N LEU A 304 -22.52 -8.22 24.42
CA LEU A 304 -21.07 -8.14 24.22
C LEU A 304 -20.65 -6.73 23.83
N TYR A 305 -21.26 -6.16 22.78
CA TYR A 305 -20.93 -4.81 22.30
C TYR A 305 -21.16 -3.77 23.40
N ARG A 306 -22.31 -3.84 24.09
CA ARG A 306 -22.60 -2.96 25.22
C ARG A 306 -21.61 -3.11 26.37
N ARG A 307 -21.13 -4.31 26.66
CA ARG A 307 -20.14 -4.53 27.72
C ARG A 307 -18.76 -3.98 27.35
N LEU A 308 -18.36 -4.11 26.10
CA LEU A 308 -17.03 -3.72 25.65
C LEU A 308 -16.91 -2.25 25.30
N PHE A 309 -17.96 -1.65 24.73
CA PHE A 309 -17.93 -0.32 24.10
C PHE A 309 -18.99 0.64 24.64
N GLY A 310 -19.92 0.17 25.48
CA GLY A 310 -21.04 1.00 25.95
C GLY A 310 -20.63 2.13 26.88
N ILE A 311 -20.89 3.36 26.47
CA ILE A 311 -20.77 4.59 27.24
C ILE A 311 -22.15 4.93 27.80
N ARG A 312 -22.29 5.04 29.12
CA ARG A 312 -23.55 5.41 29.77
C ARG A 312 -23.50 6.86 30.22
N TYR A 313 -24.53 7.61 29.89
CA TYR A 313 -24.71 8.98 30.36
C TYR A 313 -25.72 9.03 31.51
N ALA A 314 -25.64 10.07 32.34
CA ALA A 314 -26.53 10.29 33.48
C ALA A 314 -28.02 10.38 33.08
N ASN A 315 -28.30 10.78 31.83
CA ASN A 315 -29.66 10.84 31.28
C ASN A 315 -30.22 9.46 30.83
N GLY A 316 -29.48 8.37 31.05
CA GLY A 316 -29.86 7.01 30.67
C GLY A 316 -29.55 6.64 29.21
N LYS A 317 -29.03 7.56 28.41
CA LYS A 317 -28.55 7.28 27.04
C LYS A 317 -27.35 6.34 27.10
N CYS A 318 -27.25 5.44 26.12
CA CYS A 318 -26.11 4.57 25.91
C CYS A 318 -25.61 4.77 24.47
N ASP A 319 -24.37 5.23 24.32
CA ASP A 319 -23.67 5.28 23.03
C ASP A 319 -22.56 4.22 22.99
N TYR A 320 -22.00 3.94 21.80
CA TYR A 320 -20.88 3.01 21.62
C TYR A 320 -19.60 3.69 21.13
N ASP A 321 -19.66 4.99 20.81
CA ASP A 321 -18.55 5.80 20.31
C ASP A 321 -18.70 7.26 20.74
N PHE A 322 -17.59 7.92 21.06
CA PHE A 322 -17.54 9.37 21.07
C PHE A 322 -17.41 9.90 19.66
N GLN A 323 -18.46 10.54 19.16
CA GLN A 323 -18.38 11.24 17.88
C GLN A 323 -17.98 12.70 18.11
N LEU A 324 -16.71 13.00 17.88
CA LEU A 324 -16.10 14.29 18.16
C LEU A 324 -16.05 15.16 16.92
N ASP A 325 -16.47 16.41 17.09
CA ASP A 325 -16.26 17.45 16.09
C ASP A 325 -14.79 17.87 16.10
N MET A 326 -14.31 18.24 14.92
CA MET A 326 -12.91 18.51 14.63
C MET A 326 -12.71 19.90 14.05
N ASP A 327 -13.79 20.56 13.62
CA ASP A 327 -13.71 21.84 12.93
C ASP A 327 -13.22 22.93 13.89
N GLY A 328 -12.03 23.47 13.60
CA GLY A 328 -11.37 24.47 14.45
C GLY A 328 -10.86 23.94 15.80
N ILE A 329 -10.83 22.62 16.01
CA ILE A 329 -10.40 22.00 17.28
C ILE A 329 -9.07 21.25 17.06
N PRO A 330 -7.95 21.67 17.68
CA PRO A 330 -6.62 21.11 17.41
C PRO A 330 -6.24 19.87 18.24
N THR A 331 -6.96 19.56 19.32
CA THR A 331 -6.56 18.49 20.27
C THR A 331 -7.73 17.63 20.72
N LEU A 332 -7.44 16.38 21.06
CA LEU A 332 -8.44 15.44 21.59
C LEU A 332 -9.03 15.91 22.92
N ASP A 333 -8.22 16.43 23.84
CA ASP A 333 -8.72 16.93 25.13
C ASP A 333 -9.73 18.06 24.97
N GLN A 334 -9.47 18.99 24.05
CA GLN A 334 -10.39 20.08 23.75
C GLN A 334 -11.68 19.55 23.10
N ALA A 335 -11.57 18.60 22.18
CA ALA A 335 -12.73 17.98 21.53
C ALA A 335 -13.63 17.23 22.54
N LEU A 336 -13.03 16.51 23.49
CA LEU A 336 -13.75 15.83 24.58
C LEU A 336 -14.41 16.83 25.54
N SER A 337 -13.67 17.87 25.93
CA SER A 337 -14.19 18.95 26.77
C SER A 337 -15.44 19.58 26.15
N ASN A 338 -15.39 19.93 24.86
CA ASN A 338 -16.54 20.48 24.15
C ASN A 338 -17.70 19.48 24.06
N HIS A 339 -17.41 18.20 23.83
CA HIS A 339 -18.44 17.17 23.74
C HIS A 339 -19.18 16.92 25.06
N VAL A 340 -18.47 16.97 26.19
CA VAL A 340 -19.00 16.66 27.51
C VAL A 340 -19.64 17.88 28.16
N PHE A 341 -18.91 18.99 28.25
CA PHE A 341 -19.34 20.16 29.02
C PHE A 341 -20.26 21.09 28.23
N GLU A 342 -19.98 21.38 26.95
CA GLU A 342 -20.82 22.32 26.18
C GLU A 342 -22.16 21.70 25.78
N ARG A 343 -22.23 20.37 25.66
CA ARG A 343 -23.46 19.65 25.30
C ARG A 343 -24.24 19.11 26.50
N GLY A 344 -23.73 19.30 27.72
CA GLY A 344 -24.39 18.84 28.96
C GLY A 344 -24.49 17.32 29.08
N ASN A 345 -23.54 16.59 28.51
CA ASN A 345 -23.52 15.12 28.51
C ASN A 345 -22.70 14.61 29.70
N GLU A 346 -23.29 14.57 30.90
CA GLU A 346 -22.59 13.99 32.06
C GLU A 346 -22.42 12.47 31.89
N ILE A 347 -21.17 11.99 31.92
CA ILE A 347 -20.83 10.57 31.73
C ILE A 347 -20.89 9.84 33.07
N ASP A 348 -21.74 8.82 33.14
CA ASP A 348 -21.92 7.97 34.33
C ASP A 348 -20.96 6.78 34.32
N GLN A 349 -20.80 6.13 33.16
CA GLN A 349 -19.96 4.94 33.02
C GLN A 349 -19.19 4.95 31.70
N LEU A 350 -17.87 4.74 31.77
CA LEU A 350 -17.00 4.53 30.62
C LEU A 350 -16.75 3.03 30.34
N PRO A 351 -16.59 2.63 29.07
CA PRO A 351 -16.38 1.25 28.68
C PRO A 351 -14.93 0.78 28.87
N PRO A 352 -14.65 -0.54 28.91
CA PRO A 352 -13.29 -1.08 28.86
C PRO A 352 -12.53 -0.67 27.59
N ILE A 353 -13.24 -0.54 26.47
CA ILE A 353 -12.69 -0.11 25.18
C ILE A 353 -13.45 1.13 24.73
N LEU A 354 -12.73 2.23 24.59
CA LEU A 354 -13.27 3.49 24.17
C LEU A 354 -12.99 3.74 22.69
N HIS A 355 -14.05 4.02 21.94
CA HIS A 355 -13.93 4.45 20.55
C HIS A 355 -14.19 5.92 20.41
N ILE A 356 -13.34 6.56 19.61
CA ILE A 356 -13.43 7.97 19.29
C ILE A 356 -13.46 8.11 17.78
N ALA A 357 -14.64 8.49 17.30
CA ALA A 357 -14.96 8.79 15.93
C ALA A 357 -14.63 10.26 15.63
N LEU A 358 -13.62 10.52 14.80
CA LEU A 358 -13.23 11.88 14.44
C LEU A 358 -14.04 12.31 13.20
N LYS A 359 -14.94 13.30 13.34
CA LYS A 359 -15.77 13.79 12.25
C LYS A 359 -14.98 14.63 11.26
N ARG A 360 -14.11 13.99 10.48
CA ARG A 360 -13.28 14.64 9.46
C ARG A 360 -14.03 14.92 8.16
N MET A 361 -15.30 14.56 8.01
CA MET A 361 -16.07 14.85 6.81
C MET A 361 -17.12 15.92 7.12
N ARG A 362 -17.06 17.06 6.41
CA ARG A 362 -18.03 18.14 6.55
C ARG A 362 -18.61 18.54 5.20
N TYR A 363 -19.84 19.02 5.20
CA TYR A 363 -20.47 19.53 3.98
C TYR A 363 -20.03 20.97 3.74
N ASN A 364 -19.23 21.21 2.70
CA ASN A 364 -18.88 22.55 2.27
C ASN A 364 -20.07 23.18 1.54
N LYS A 365 -20.79 24.09 2.20
CA LYS A 365 -21.96 24.78 1.65
C LYS A 365 -21.63 25.58 0.38
N THR A 366 -20.43 26.13 0.29
CA THR A 366 -19.98 26.95 -0.86
C THR A 366 -19.70 26.07 -2.08
N GLN A 367 -18.96 24.98 -1.89
CA GLN A 367 -18.62 24.03 -2.97
C GLN A 367 -19.72 22.98 -3.22
N LYS A 368 -20.78 22.98 -2.41
CA LYS A 368 -21.91 22.04 -2.42
C LYS A 368 -21.47 20.57 -2.46
N ARG A 369 -20.39 20.23 -1.76
CA ARG A 369 -19.81 18.88 -1.72
C ARG A 369 -19.31 18.54 -0.33
N MET A 370 -19.22 17.26 -0.04
CA MET A 370 -18.49 16.78 1.14
C MET A 370 -17.00 17.04 0.96
N GLU A 371 -16.36 17.54 2.01
CA GLU A 371 -14.91 17.75 2.06
C GLU A 371 -14.33 17.14 3.33
N LYS A 372 -13.09 16.67 3.21
CA LYS A 372 -12.31 16.20 4.35
C LYS A 372 -11.64 17.38 5.06
N ILE A 373 -11.75 17.43 6.38
CA ILE A 373 -11.00 18.32 7.28
C ILE A 373 -9.57 17.79 7.35
N LYS A 374 -8.65 18.53 6.73
CA LYS A 374 -7.22 18.20 6.65
C LYS A 374 -6.41 18.82 7.76
N ASP A 375 -7.04 19.58 8.65
CA ASP A 375 -6.38 20.28 9.73
C ASP A 375 -5.65 19.31 10.66
N ARG A 376 -4.59 19.84 11.27
CA ARG A 376 -3.78 19.11 12.23
C ARG A 376 -4.56 18.92 13.51
N PHE A 377 -4.72 17.68 13.93
CA PHE A 377 -5.37 17.28 15.16
C PHE A 377 -4.51 16.26 15.90
N THR A 378 -4.20 16.55 17.16
CA THR A 378 -3.33 15.72 17.98
C THR A 378 -4.10 14.87 18.97
N TYR A 379 -3.61 13.66 19.20
CA TYR A 379 -4.12 12.72 20.19
C TYR A 379 -2.95 11.99 20.86
N PRO A 380 -3.01 11.74 22.18
CA PRO A 380 -1.91 11.16 22.94
C PRO A 380 -1.92 9.62 22.93
N LEU A 381 -0.84 9.02 23.43
CA LEU A 381 -0.80 7.57 23.68
C LEU A 381 -1.58 7.15 24.92
N GLU A 382 -1.64 8.04 25.92
CA GLU A 382 -2.41 7.84 27.14
C GLU A 382 -3.30 9.06 27.37
N ILE A 383 -4.54 8.82 27.77
CA ILE A 383 -5.50 9.88 28.09
C ILE A 383 -6.21 9.55 29.41
N ASP A 384 -6.30 10.54 30.29
CA ASP A 384 -7.08 10.43 31.53
C ASP A 384 -8.47 10.99 31.30
N LEU A 385 -9.49 10.15 31.50
CA LEU A 385 -10.89 10.53 31.30
C LEU A 385 -11.64 10.79 32.59
N ASP A 386 -10.99 10.68 33.75
CA ASP A 386 -11.60 11.01 35.04
C ASP A 386 -12.19 12.43 35.09
N PRO A 387 -11.54 13.46 34.51
CA PRO A 387 -12.08 14.83 34.51
C PRO A 387 -13.42 15.00 33.79
N PHE A 388 -13.78 14.07 32.90
CA PHE A 388 -15.02 14.14 32.12
C PHE A 388 -16.19 13.36 32.74
N LEU A 389 -15.94 12.66 33.86
CA LEU A 389 -16.96 11.89 34.56
C LEU A 389 -17.83 12.76 35.46
N GLY A 390 -19.09 12.37 35.57
CA GLY A 390 -20.02 12.94 36.52
C GLY A 390 -19.59 12.84 37.98
N GLN A 391 -20.24 13.63 38.84
CA GLN A 391 -19.89 13.68 40.26
C GLN A 391 -20.08 12.32 40.96
N TYR A 392 -21.09 11.57 40.53
CA TYR A 392 -21.50 10.30 41.14
C TYR A 392 -20.96 9.06 40.42
N SER A 393 -20.16 9.24 39.37
CA SER A 393 -19.59 8.14 38.59
C SER A 393 -18.62 7.30 39.42
N ASP A 394 -18.59 5.99 39.15
CA ASP A 394 -17.73 5.03 39.83
C ASP A 394 -16.25 5.31 39.53
N ARG A 395 -15.47 5.65 40.57
CA ARG A 395 -14.01 5.88 40.54
C ARG A 395 -13.22 4.82 41.30
N SER A 396 -13.77 3.62 41.46
CA SER A 396 -13.08 2.47 42.09
C SER A 396 -11.85 2.00 41.30
N GLU A 397 -11.83 2.23 39.99
CA GLU A 397 -10.73 1.95 39.07
C GLU A 397 -10.24 3.24 38.39
N SER A 398 -8.96 3.29 38.01
CA SER A 398 -8.40 4.40 37.23
C SER A 398 -9.05 4.51 35.85
N HIS A 399 -9.38 5.73 35.41
CA HIS A 399 -9.91 6.03 34.07
C HIS A 399 -8.82 6.49 33.08
N VAL A 400 -7.58 6.04 33.30
CA VAL A 400 -6.52 6.20 32.30
C VAL A 400 -6.70 5.15 31.21
N TYR A 401 -6.71 5.61 29.97
CA TYR A 401 -6.79 4.78 28.79
C TYR A 401 -5.50 4.86 27.97
N VAL A 402 -5.16 3.78 27.30
CA VAL A 402 -3.98 3.68 26.43
C VAL A 402 -4.42 3.41 25.00
N LEU A 403 -3.88 4.15 24.04
CA LEU A 403 -4.14 3.97 22.62
C LEU A 403 -3.74 2.56 22.21
N GLN A 404 -4.65 1.86 21.54
CA GLN A 404 -4.44 0.50 21.05
C GLN A 404 -4.49 0.42 19.54
N SER A 405 -5.38 1.18 18.89
CA SER A 405 -5.44 1.24 17.44
C SER A 405 -5.82 2.63 16.92
N VAL A 406 -5.40 2.87 15.68
CA VAL A 406 -5.78 4.04 14.88
C VAL A 406 -6.22 3.54 13.51
N ILE A 407 -7.48 3.75 13.14
CA ILE A 407 -7.90 3.60 11.75
C ILE A 407 -7.67 4.94 11.06
N ALA A 408 -6.87 4.93 10.00
CA ALA A 408 -6.54 6.10 9.21
C ALA A 408 -7.23 6.05 7.85
N HIS A 409 -7.49 7.23 7.31
CA HIS A 409 -8.05 7.41 5.98
C HIS A 409 -7.13 8.33 5.16
N GLY A 410 -6.79 7.91 3.95
CA GLY A 410 -6.03 8.67 2.97
C GLY A 410 -6.85 8.95 1.71
N GLU A 411 -6.55 10.05 1.02
CA GLU A 411 -7.17 10.40 -0.27
C GLU A 411 -6.28 9.98 -1.43
N ARG A 412 -6.83 9.38 -2.50
CA ARG A 412 -6.10 9.23 -3.77
C ARG A 412 -6.43 10.40 -4.67
N SER A 413 -5.41 11.17 -5.05
CA SER A 413 -5.56 12.20 -6.07
C SER A 413 -5.67 11.54 -7.44
N LEU A 414 -6.89 11.35 -7.95
CA LEU A 414 -7.10 11.03 -9.35
C LEU A 414 -6.85 12.30 -10.18
N SER A 415 -6.05 12.17 -11.23
CA SER A 415 -5.68 13.24 -12.18
C SER A 415 -6.87 13.87 -12.91
N SER A 416 -8.09 13.36 -12.74
CA SER A 416 -9.31 13.82 -13.41
C SER A 416 -10.20 14.76 -12.59
N GLY A 417 -9.86 15.08 -11.33
CA GLY A 417 -10.60 16.08 -10.55
C GLY A 417 -12.02 15.69 -10.10
N TYR A 418 -12.46 14.44 -10.36
CA TYR A 418 -13.73 13.88 -9.87
C TYR A 418 -13.49 12.76 -8.88
N LEU A 419 -14.14 12.87 -7.72
CA LEU A 419 -14.19 11.93 -6.58
C LEU A 419 -12.82 11.36 -6.15
N SER A 420 -12.27 11.90 -5.08
CA SER A 420 -11.15 11.28 -4.36
C SER A 420 -11.62 9.95 -3.79
N SER A 421 -11.29 8.83 -4.44
CA SER A 421 -11.44 7.50 -3.82
C SER A 421 -10.53 7.43 -2.59
N GLY A 422 -11.11 7.11 -1.45
CA GLY A 422 -10.38 6.96 -0.20
C GLY A 422 -9.61 5.64 -0.15
N TYR A 423 -8.63 5.54 0.74
CA TYR A 423 -8.15 4.24 1.21
C TYR A 423 -8.07 4.25 2.73
N TYR A 424 -8.33 3.09 3.32
CA TYR A 424 -8.30 2.88 4.75
C TYR A 424 -7.23 1.86 5.09
N HIS A 425 -6.56 2.08 6.21
CA HIS A 425 -5.66 1.13 6.85
C HIS A 425 -5.74 1.33 8.35
N THR A 426 -5.26 0.35 9.11
CA THR A 426 -5.26 0.46 10.56
C THR A 426 -3.89 0.19 11.15
N TYR A 427 -3.53 1.00 12.14
CA TYR A 427 -2.36 0.82 12.98
C TYR A 427 -2.82 0.16 14.27
N ILE A 428 -2.18 -0.94 14.65
CA ILE A 428 -2.57 -1.71 15.83
C ILE A 428 -1.33 -2.07 16.64
N ARG A 429 -1.46 -1.94 17.96
CA ARG A 429 -0.58 -2.60 18.93
C ARG A 429 -1.26 -3.89 19.42
N PRO A 430 -0.84 -5.07 18.95
CA PRO A 430 -1.64 -6.29 19.04
C PRO A 430 -1.60 -6.99 20.40
N THR A 431 -0.68 -6.61 21.29
CA THR A 431 -0.49 -7.27 22.59
C THR A 431 -0.46 -6.23 23.72
N CYS A 432 -0.81 -6.65 24.93
CA CYS A 432 -0.76 -5.81 26.12
C CYS A 432 0.67 -5.54 26.63
N LYS A 433 1.66 -6.35 26.23
CA LYS A 433 3.06 -6.28 26.71
C LYS A 433 4.05 -5.74 25.67
N GLY A 434 3.68 -5.74 24.40
CA GLY A 434 4.55 -5.28 23.31
C GLY A 434 4.36 -3.80 23.01
N ASN A 435 5.43 -3.12 22.62
CA ASN A 435 5.42 -1.73 22.18
C ASN A 435 5.44 -1.57 20.65
N GLN A 436 5.50 -2.68 19.90
CA GLN A 436 5.59 -2.64 18.45
C GLN A 436 4.23 -2.30 17.84
N TRP A 437 4.20 -1.23 17.05
CA TRP A 437 3.08 -0.89 16.17
C TRP A 437 3.19 -1.63 14.85
N ILE A 438 2.04 -2.06 14.32
CA ILE A 438 1.93 -2.76 13.05
C ILE A 438 0.89 -2.04 12.20
N LYS A 439 1.23 -1.73 10.94
CA LYS A 439 0.29 -1.20 9.94
C LYS A 439 -0.33 -2.37 9.19
N PHE A 440 -1.65 -2.37 9.10
CA PHE A 440 -2.47 -3.31 8.35
C PHE A 440 -3.10 -2.56 7.18
N SER A 441 -2.50 -2.73 6.00
CA SER A 441 -2.95 -2.14 4.75
C SER A 441 -3.33 -3.25 3.79
N ASP A 442 -4.58 -3.72 3.91
CA ASP A 442 -5.08 -4.88 3.17
C ASP A 442 -4.16 -6.11 3.35
N GLU A 443 -3.51 -6.55 2.27
CA GLU A 443 -2.62 -7.72 2.23
C GLU A 443 -1.25 -7.45 2.88
N GLN A 444 -0.85 -6.18 2.91
CA GLN A 444 0.45 -5.74 3.40
C GLN A 444 0.36 -5.45 4.89
N VAL A 445 1.14 -6.20 5.67
CA VAL A 445 1.20 -6.06 7.12
C VAL A 445 2.66 -5.97 7.54
N HIS A 446 3.05 -4.85 8.14
CA HIS A 446 4.45 -4.59 8.48
C HIS A 446 4.60 -3.73 9.74
N PRO A 447 5.75 -3.81 10.44
CA PRO A 447 6.04 -2.91 11.56
C PRO A 447 6.09 -1.46 11.11
N VAL A 448 5.73 -0.56 12.03
CA VAL A 448 5.88 0.88 11.87
C VAL A 448 6.34 1.52 13.17
N LYS A 449 6.79 2.76 13.10
CA LYS A 449 7.14 3.53 14.29
C LYS A 449 5.92 4.15 14.93
N GLU A 450 6.06 4.51 16.20
CA GLU A 450 5.06 5.28 16.92
C GLU A 450 4.84 6.66 16.28
N SER A 451 5.89 7.30 15.76
CA SER A 451 5.79 8.55 15.01
C SER A 451 4.95 8.43 13.74
N ASP A 452 4.98 7.28 13.05
CA ASP A 452 4.10 7.01 11.91
C ASP A 452 2.64 6.92 12.33
N VAL A 453 2.37 6.39 13.53
CA VAL A 453 1.02 6.29 14.10
C VAL A 453 0.52 7.65 14.55
N LEU A 454 1.36 8.44 15.21
CA LEU A 454 1.01 9.76 15.75
C LEU A 454 1.17 10.87 14.71
N GLU A 455 2.39 11.41 14.56
CA GLU A 455 2.73 12.51 13.65
C GLU A 455 2.34 12.23 12.19
N GLY A 456 2.45 10.97 11.76
CA GLY A 456 2.01 10.54 10.44
C GLY A 456 0.51 10.70 10.19
N ASN A 457 -0.33 10.68 11.24
CA ASN A 457 -1.79 10.68 11.14
C ASN A 457 -2.48 11.87 11.82
N TYR A 458 -1.74 12.84 12.37
CA TYR A 458 -2.36 14.06 12.91
C TYR A 458 -3.02 14.93 11.81
N GLY A 459 -2.60 14.79 10.56
CA GLY A 459 -3.01 15.68 9.47
C GLY A 459 -2.22 16.99 9.47
N GLY A 460 -2.65 17.94 8.63
CA GLY A 460 -1.99 19.22 8.42
C GLY A 460 -0.58 19.10 7.83
N PRO A 461 0.10 20.24 7.61
CA PRO A 461 1.50 20.25 7.23
C PRO A 461 2.40 19.77 8.39
N PRO A 462 3.61 19.24 8.09
CA PRO A 462 4.62 18.98 9.11
C PRO A 462 4.98 20.25 9.89
N LEU A 463 5.20 20.12 11.20
CA LEU A 463 5.52 21.28 12.07
C LEU A 463 6.81 22.00 11.66
N ASP A 464 7.78 21.26 11.12
CA ASP A 464 9.05 21.80 10.65
C ASP A 464 8.97 22.42 9.25
N LYS A 465 7.86 22.21 8.53
CA LYS A 465 7.62 22.75 7.18
C LYS A 465 6.16 23.21 7.04
N PRO A 466 5.77 24.32 7.70
CA PRO A 466 4.37 24.78 7.72
C PRO A 466 3.81 25.14 6.33
N ASP A 467 4.68 25.52 5.39
CA ASP A 467 4.29 25.88 4.01
C ASP A 467 4.09 24.67 3.08
N SER A 468 4.38 23.46 3.55
CA SER A 468 4.19 22.23 2.75
C SER A 468 2.70 21.88 2.62
N PRO A 469 2.30 21.12 1.58
CA PRO A 469 0.94 20.62 1.51
C PRO A 469 0.61 19.73 2.72
N ALA A 470 -0.65 19.77 3.16
CA ALA A 470 -1.12 18.92 4.24
C ALA A 470 -0.95 17.43 3.89
N ARG A 471 -0.70 16.63 4.93
CA ARG A 471 -0.62 15.17 4.77
C ARG A 471 -1.91 14.61 4.17
N ILE A 472 -1.74 13.64 3.29
CA ILE A 472 -2.84 12.95 2.60
C ILE A 472 -3.59 12.04 3.58
N GLU A 473 -2.85 11.36 4.46
CA GLU A 473 -3.35 10.46 5.49
C GLU A 473 -3.67 11.21 6.80
N SER A 474 -4.72 10.78 7.48
CA SER A 474 -5.08 11.28 8.80
C SER A 474 -5.93 10.27 9.57
N ALA A 475 -5.84 10.27 10.91
CA ALA A 475 -6.65 9.43 11.77
C ALA A 475 -8.14 9.72 11.60
N TYR A 476 -8.95 8.65 11.60
CA TYR A 476 -10.41 8.68 11.43
C TYR A 476 -11.13 8.08 12.63
N ILE A 477 -10.63 6.94 13.15
CA ILE A 477 -11.10 6.34 14.41
C ILE A 477 -9.91 6.08 15.31
N LEU A 478 -10.04 6.41 16.59
CA LEU A 478 -9.09 6.04 17.64
C LEU A 478 -9.75 4.99 18.55
N SER A 479 -9.02 3.93 18.89
CA SER A 479 -9.45 2.95 19.88
C SER A 479 -8.48 2.94 21.05
N TYR A 480 -9.02 3.18 22.23
CA TYR A 480 -8.30 3.25 23.49
C TYR A 480 -8.79 2.14 24.42
N ILE A 481 -7.90 1.51 25.18
CA ILE A 481 -8.26 0.50 26.17
C ILE A 481 -7.96 1.03 27.56
N ARG A 482 -8.88 0.83 28.50
CA ARG A 482 -8.69 1.19 29.91
C ARG A 482 -7.46 0.45 30.44
N LYS A 483 -6.48 1.19 30.98
CA LYS A 483 -5.16 0.67 31.36
C LYS A 483 -5.26 -0.50 32.36
N SER A 484 -6.21 -0.42 33.30
CA SER A 484 -6.50 -1.49 34.28
C SER A 484 -7.06 -2.78 33.67
N ARG A 485 -7.57 -2.75 32.44
CA ARG A 485 -8.25 -3.87 31.77
C ARG A 485 -7.53 -4.36 30.51
N LEU A 486 -6.28 -3.94 30.29
CA LEU A 486 -5.51 -4.35 29.11
C LEU A 486 -5.38 -5.87 28.98
N GLU A 487 -5.11 -6.58 30.07
CA GLU A 487 -4.99 -8.05 30.06
C GLU A 487 -6.34 -8.75 29.83
N GLU A 488 -7.43 -8.17 30.31
CA GLU A 488 -8.79 -8.68 30.10
C GLU A 488 -9.24 -8.51 28.64
N VAL A 489 -8.91 -7.37 28.03
CA VAL A 489 -9.32 -7.02 26.65
C VAL A 489 -8.40 -7.67 25.61
N LEU A 490 -7.10 -7.78 25.91
CA LEU A 490 -6.09 -8.36 25.03
C LEU A 490 -5.53 -9.70 25.54
N PRO A 491 -6.38 -10.69 25.92
CA PRO A 491 -5.87 -11.95 26.42
C PRO A 491 -5.19 -12.73 25.29
N GLU A 492 -4.23 -13.57 25.67
CA GLU A 492 -3.77 -14.64 24.78
C GLU A 492 -4.91 -15.65 24.59
N ILE A 493 -5.09 -16.15 23.36
CA ILE A 493 -6.12 -17.13 23.03
C ILE A 493 -5.43 -18.43 22.64
N PRO A 494 -5.35 -19.41 23.55
CA PRO A 494 -4.83 -20.74 23.23
C PRO A 494 -5.65 -21.40 22.12
N VAL A 495 -5.00 -22.18 21.25
CA VAL A 495 -5.69 -22.93 20.19
C VAL A 495 -6.76 -23.87 20.76
N ALA A 496 -6.56 -24.36 21.99
CA ALA A 496 -7.51 -25.21 22.71
C ALA A 496 -8.84 -24.51 23.06
N ASP A 497 -8.85 -23.17 23.18
CA ASP A 497 -10.05 -22.37 23.48
C ASP A 497 -10.94 -22.18 22.23
N ILE A 498 -10.44 -22.53 21.04
CA ILE A 498 -11.15 -22.36 19.77
C ILE A 498 -11.95 -23.63 19.46
N PRO A 499 -13.29 -23.55 19.29
CA PRO A 499 -14.10 -24.73 18.99
C PRO A 499 -13.65 -25.45 17.71
N LYS A 500 -13.37 -26.75 17.84
CA LYS A 500 -12.95 -27.62 16.72
C LYS A 500 -13.95 -27.64 15.56
N THR A 501 -15.24 -27.39 15.85
CA THR A 501 -16.32 -27.31 14.86
C THR A 501 -16.03 -26.27 13.76
N ILE A 502 -15.39 -25.15 14.10
CA ILE A 502 -15.01 -24.11 13.13
C ILE A 502 -14.00 -24.68 12.12
N ALA A 503 -12.91 -25.27 12.63
CA ALA A 503 -11.88 -25.89 11.80
C ALA A 503 -12.45 -27.02 10.92
N THR A 504 -13.32 -27.87 11.48
CA THR A 504 -13.99 -28.95 10.75
C THR A 504 -14.86 -28.40 9.61
N ARG A 505 -15.65 -27.35 9.85
CA ARG A 505 -16.50 -26.71 8.83
C ARG A 505 -15.67 -26.16 7.67
N ILE A 506 -14.57 -25.47 7.98
CA ILE A 506 -13.66 -24.93 6.96
C ILE A 506 -13.03 -26.06 6.14
N ALA A 507 -12.54 -27.12 6.80
CA ALA A 507 -11.95 -28.26 6.13
C ALA A 507 -12.96 -29.02 5.23
N GLN A 508 -14.22 -29.18 5.68
CA GLN A 508 -15.29 -29.77 4.87
C GLN A 508 -15.60 -28.95 3.63
N LYS A 509 -15.69 -27.62 3.77
CA LYS A 509 -15.94 -26.69 2.66
C LYS A 509 -14.81 -26.72 1.62
N GLN A 510 -13.56 -26.77 2.06
CA GLN A 510 -12.40 -26.91 1.18
C GLN A 510 -12.33 -28.28 0.49
N ARG A 511 -12.88 -29.34 1.10
CA ARG A 511 -13.04 -30.65 0.44
C ARG A 511 -14.19 -30.67 -0.57
N GLY A 512 -15.21 -29.84 -0.36
CA GLY A 512 -16.38 -29.70 -1.23
C GLY A 512 -16.17 -28.81 -2.47
N THR A 513 -15.09 -28.05 -2.54
CA THR A 513 -14.73 -27.31 -3.77
C THR A 513 -14.34 -28.29 -4.87
N THR A 514 -15.12 -28.35 -5.96
CA THR A 514 -14.90 -29.21 -7.13
C THR A 514 -13.44 -29.16 -7.56
N THR A 515 -12.74 -30.30 -7.52
CA THR A 515 -11.32 -30.41 -7.92
C THR A 515 -11.12 -30.31 -9.43
N THR A 516 -12.20 -30.42 -10.19
CA THR A 516 -12.17 -30.33 -11.64
C THR A 516 -12.54 -28.94 -12.15
N ARG A 517 -12.03 -28.57 -13.32
CA ARG A 517 -12.34 -27.32 -14.02
C ARG A 517 -12.61 -27.58 -15.49
N ARG A 518 -13.62 -26.90 -16.02
CA ARG A 518 -13.97 -26.96 -17.44
C ARG A 518 -13.16 -25.93 -18.23
N VAL A 519 -12.72 -26.32 -19.43
CA VAL A 519 -12.05 -25.47 -20.41
C VAL A 519 -12.63 -25.74 -21.79
N TRP A 520 -12.82 -24.68 -22.57
CA TRP A 520 -13.31 -24.78 -23.94
C TRP A 520 -12.15 -24.66 -24.92
N ALA A 521 -12.02 -25.57 -25.87
CA ALA A 521 -11.01 -25.51 -26.92
C ALA A 521 -11.65 -25.09 -28.25
N VAL A 522 -11.02 -24.17 -28.98
CA VAL A 522 -11.52 -23.61 -30.25
C VAL A 522 -10.42 -23.46 -31.30
N THR A 523 -10.82 -23.36 -32.57
CA THR A 523 -9.94 -23.09 -33.72
C THR A 523 -10.40 -21.83 -34.45
N GLU A 524 -9.72 -21.45 -35.54
CA GLU A 524 -10.16 -20.34 -36.40
C GLU A 524 -11.55 -20.55 -37.00
N GLU A 525 -11.98 -21.80 -37.18
CA GLU A 525 -13.32 -22.13 -37.68
C GLU A 525 -14.41 -21.63 -36.73
N SER A 526 -14.17 -21.70 -35.41
CA SER A 526 -15.08 -21.17 -34.40
C SER A 526 -15.27 -19.65 -34.53
N PHE A 527 -14.24 -18.91 -34.94
CA PHE A 527 -14.35 -17.48 -35.21
C PHE A 527 -15.09 -17.16 -36.51
N LYS A 528 -15.02 -18.05 -37.51
CA LYS A 528 -15.76 -17.90 -38.78
C LYS A 528 -17.26 -18.10 -38.57
N GLU A 529 -17.66 -19.08 -37.76
CA GLU A 529 -19.06 -19.25 -37.33
C GLU A 529 -19.56 -18.03 -36.54
N PHE A 530 -18.65 -17.45 -35.75
CA PHE A 530 -18.65 -16.14 -35.10
C PHE A 530 -19.14 -14.92 -35.87
N ASN A 531 -18.87 -14.92 -37.18
CA ASN A 531 -18.38 -13.70 -37.81
C ASN A 531 -19.46 -12.62 -37.97
N ASN A 532 -20.71 -13.06 -38.17
CA ASN A 532 -21.88 -12.19 -38.33
C ASN A 532 -22.43 -11.64 -37.00
N GLN A 533 -21.79 -11.93 -35.87
CA GLN A 533 -22.18 -11.39 -34.56
C GLN A 533 -21.24 -10.27 -34.08
N PHE A 534 -21.70 -9.53 -33.07
CA PHE A 534 -20.93 -8.46 -32.44
C PHE A 534 -19.65 -8.97 -31.75
N ASP A 535 -19.72 -10.12 -31.08
CA ASP A 535 -18.53 -10.71 -30.44
C ASP A 535 -17.72 -11.60 -31.39
N MET A 536 -16.52 -12.00 -30.95
CA MET A 536 -15.66 -12.92 -31.71
C MET A 536 -16.07 -14.39 -31.56
N LEU A 537 -16.66 -14.76 -30.42
CA LEU A 537 -17.12 -16.12 -30.15
C LEU A 537 -18.08 -16.18 -28.97
N ASN A 538 -18.84 -17.28 -28.89
CA ASN A 538 -19.52 -17.70 -27.67
C ASN A 538 -19.05 -19.10 -27.28
N LEU A 539 -18.25 -19.20 -26.20
CA LEU A 539 -17.68 -20.48 -25.77
C LEU A 539 -18.74 -21.55 -25.46
N GLU A 540 -19.94 -21.14 -25.04
CA GLU A 540 -21.01 -22.06 -24.60
C GLU A 540 -21.97 -22.45 -25.74
N HIS A 541 -21.86 -21.85 -26.92
CA HIS A 541 -22.75 -22.09 -28.06
C HIS A 541 -22.01 -22.05 -29.40
N THR A 542 -21.16 -23.04 -29.73
CA THR A 542 -20.72 -23.37 -31.12
C THR A 542 -19.81 -24.60 -31.17
N SER A 543 -19.14 -24.86 -32.31
CA SER A 543 -18.06 -25.84 -32.60
C SER A 543 -16.93 -25.98 -31.56
N SER A 544 -17.00 -25.30 -30.42
CA SER A 544 -16.09 -25.44 -29.29
C SER A 544 -16.12 -26.85 -28.69
N LYS A 545 -14.96 -27.33 -28.25
CA LYS A 545 -14.81 -28.61 -27.55
C LYS A 545 -14.67 -28.37 -26.06
N SER A 546 -15.61 -28.87 -25.27
CA SER A 546 -15.54 -28.80 -23.81
C SER A 546 -14.67 -29.93 -23.25
N LEU A 547 -13.70 -29.57 -22.44
CA LEU A 547 -12.81 -30.48 -21.72
C LEU A 547 -12.91 -30.21 -20.23
N THR A 548 -12.63 -31.23 -19.42
CA THR A 548 -12.55 -31.10 -17.96
C THR A 548 -11.23 -31.66 -17.48
N TYR A 549 -10.51 -30.91 -16.65
CA TYR A 549 -9.22 -31.31 -16.10
C TYR A 549 -9.19 -31.20 -14.57
N ASP A 550 -8.25 -31.88 -13.93
CA ASP A 550 -8.06 -31.86 -12.47
C ASP A 550 -7.09 -30.74 -12.08
N LYS A 551 -7.60 -29.74 -11.34
CA LYS A 551 -6.82 -28.56 -10.92
C LYS A 551 -5.60 -28.90 -10.06
N THR A 552 -5.59 -30.08 -9.43
CA THR A 552 -4.54 -30.51 -8.50
C THR A 552 -3.49 -31.40 -9.14
N LYS A 553 -3.74 -31.93 -10.33
CA LYS A 553 -2.88 -32.94 -10.97
C LYS A 553 -2.46 -32.59 -12.39
N THR A 554 -3.32 -31.93 -13.16
CA THR A 554 -3.07 -31.66 -14.57
C THR A 554 -1.97 -30.59 -14.72
N THR A 555 -0.86 -30.97 -15.35
CA THR A 555 0.20 -30.03 -15.71
C THR A 555 -0.18 -29.24 -16.98
N MET A 556 0.55 -28.16 -17.27
CA MET A 556 0.40 -27.46 -18.54
C MET A 556 0.65 -28.40 -19.74
N GLY A 557 1.67 -29.27 -19.67
CA GLY A 557 1.92 -30.25 -20.74
C GLY A 557 0.77 -31.24 -20.95
N ASP A 558 0.13 -31.69 -19.86
CA ASP A 558 -1.07 -32.54 -19.95
C ASP A 558 -2.24 -31.79 -20.57
N LEU A 559 -2.47 -30.54 -20.15
CA LEU A 559 -3.54 -29.70 -20.69
C LEU A 559 -3.33 -29.42 -22.19
N GLU A 560 -2.10 -29.16 -22.63
CA GLU A 560 -1.75 -29.01 -24.04
C GLU A 560 -2.14 -30.25 -24.84
N LYS A 561 -1.76 -31.44 -24.34
CA LYS A 561 -2.09 -32.71 -24.99
C LYS A 561 -3.60 -32.93 -25.06
N MET A 562 -4.32 -32.64 -23.98
CA MET A 562 -5.79 -32.77 -23.94
C MET A 562 -6.46 -31.85 -24.97
N VAL A 563 -6.02 -30.59 -25.06
CA VAL A 563 -6.55 -29.61 -26.02
C VAL A 563 -6.25 -30.04 -27.46
N LYS A 564 -5.00 -30.43 -27.76
CA LYS A 564 -4.60 -30.87 -29.09
C LYS A 564 -5.35 -32.13 -29.54
N GLU A 565 -5.50 -33.12 -28.66
CA GLU A 565 -6.26 -34.33 -28.97
C GLU A 565 -7.74 -34.02 -29.23
N ALA A 566 -8.32 -33.07 -28.48
CA ALA A 566 -9.72 -32.68 -28.66
C ALA A 566 -9.99 -31.94 -29.97
N LEU A 567 -9.05 -31.10 -30.40
CA LEU A 567 -9.16 -30.29 -31.63
C LEU A 567 -8.69 -31.05 -32.87
N PHE A 568 -7.65 -31.88 -32.74
CA PHE A 568 -6.97 -32.55 -33.84
C PHE A 568 -6.72 -34.03 -33.51
N PRO A 569 -7.77 -34.85 -33.36
CA PRO A 569 -7.65 -36.24 -32.91
C PRO A 569 -6.75 -37.05 -33.86
N GLY A 570 -5.77 -37.75 -33.29
CA GLY A 570 -4.82 -38.59 -34.03
C GLY A 570 -3.90 -37.86 -35.03
N LYS A 571 -3.80 -36.52 -34.98
CA LYS A 571 -2.94 -35.72 -35.86
C LYS A 571 -1.87 -34.96 -35.09
N GLU A 572 -0.63 -35.05 -35.57
CA GLU A 572 0.46 -34.21 -35.04
C GLU A 572 0.37 -32.81 -35.67
N THR A 573 -0.46 -31.95 -35.06
CA THR A 573 -0.66 -30.57 -35.53
C THR A 573 0.26 -29.60 -34.79
N LYS A 574 1.08 -28.87 -35.54
CA LYS A 574 1.81 -27.70 -35.01
C LYS A 574 0.83 -26.54 -34.86
N CYS A 575 0.61 -26.10 -33.63
CA CYS A 575 -0.23 -24.94 -33.30
C CYS A 575 0.41 -24.09 -32.20
N ARG A 576 0.04 -22.81 -32.15
CA ARG A 576 0.25 -21.96 -30.96
C ARG A 576 -1.07 -21.85 -30.22
N LEU A 577 -1.02 -21.97 -28.91
CA LEU A 577 -2.21 -21.93 -28.06
C LEU A 577 -2.33 -20.58 -27.36
N TRP A 578 -3.52 -20.00 -27.37
CA TRP A 578 -3.85 -18.72 -26.75
C TRP A 578 -4.94 -18.90 -25.72
N VAL A 579 -4.84 -18.25 -24.57
CA VAL A 579 -5.96 -18.21 -23.62
C VAL A 579 -7.04 -17.28 -24.16
N ILE A 580 -8.29 -17.71 -24.09
CA ILE A 580 -9.47 -16.86 -24.27
C ILE A 580 -10.05 -16.54 -22.89
N ILE A 581 -10.17 -15.24 -22.59
CA ILE A 581 -10.78 -14.74 -21.35
C ILE A 581 -12.08 -13.98 -21.64
N LYS A 582 -12.95 -13.90 -20.63
CA LYS A 582 -14.10 -12.99 -20.63
C LYS A 582 -13.67 -11.63 -20.10
N ARG A 583 -13.82 -10.58 -20.90
CA ARG A 583 -13.53 -9.19 -20.50
C ARG A 583 -14.66 -8.61 -19.66
N MET A 584 -14.39 -7.49 -18.97
CA MET A 584 -15.36 -6.79 -18.11
C MET A 584 -16.65 -6.40 -18.84
N ASN A 585 -16.58 -6.09 -20.13
CA ASN A 585 -17.73 -5.77 -20.97
C ASN A 585 -18.51 -7.01 -21.46
N GLY A 586 -18.19 -8.21 -20.94
CA GLY A 586 -18.87 -9.46 -21.25
C GLY A 586 -18.37 -10.21 -22.48
N THR A 587 -17.41 -9.65 -23.24
CA THR A 587 -16.91 -10.24 -24.50
C THR A 587 -15.78 -11.25 -24.30
N PHE A 588 -15.70 -12.29 -25.15
CA PHE A 588 -14.61 -13.27 -25.13
C PHE A 588 -13.52 -12.93 -26.15
N ARG A 589 -12.24 -12.90 -25.72
CA ARG A 589 -11.10 -12.59 -26.60
C ARG A 589 -9.87 -13.42 -26.27
N PRO A 590 -9.07 -13.82 -27.27
CA PRO A 590 -7.68 -14.22 -27.07
C PRO A 590 -6.92 -13.10 -26.34
N ASP A 591 -6.16 -13.46 -25.32
CA ASP A 591 -5.40 -12.53 -24.47
C ASP A 591 -3.90 -12.79 -24.60
N GLU A 592 -3.43 -13.89 -24.00
CA GLU A 592 -2.00 -14.23 -23.95
C GLU A 592 -1.72 -15.59 -24.61
N ALA A 593 -0.59 -15.69 -25.31
CA ALA A 593 -0.08 -16.94 -25.84
C ALA A 593 0.52 -17.80 -24.72
N LEU A 594 0.11 -19.06 -24.63
CA LEU A 594 0.57 -19.99 -23.61
C LEU A 594 1.92 -20.59 -24.00
N ASN A 595 2.93 -20.35 -23.16
CA ASN A 595 4.25 -20.98 -23.33
C ASN A 595 4.34 -22.31 -22.58
N PHE A 596 3.93 -23.38 -23.25
CA PHE A 596 3.97 -24.74 -22.70
C PHE A 596 5.37 -25.32 -22.55
N THR A 597 6.40 -24.75 -23.21
CA THR A 597 7.77 -25.29 -23.13
C THR A 597 8.44 -24.87 -21.82
N ILE A 598 8.25 -23.62 -21.39
CA ILE A 598 8.80 -23.12 -20.11
C ILE A 598 8.03 -23.68 -18.92
N ASN A 599 6.70 -23.78 -19.05
CA ASN A 599 5.82 -24.13 -17.93
C ASN A 599 5.36 -25.60 -17.94
N LYS A 600 5.96 -26.47 -18.76
CA LYS A 600 5.47 -27.82 -19.06
C LYS A 600 5.06 -28.64 -17.84
N ASN A 601 5.89 -28.62 -16.81
CA ASN A 601 5.73 -29.44 -15.60
C ASN A 601 4.98 -28.71 -14.46
N GLN A 602 4.60 -27.45 -14.65
CA GLN A 602 3.84 -26.70 -13.65
C GLN A 602 2.35 -27.05 -13.74
N LEU A 603 1.65 -26.94 -12.61
CA LEU A 603 0.21 -27.15 -12.54
C LEU A 603 -0.53 -26.12 -13.41
N ALA A 604 -1.41 -26.61 -14.28
CA ALA A 604 -2.12 -25.76 -15.24
C ALA A 604 -2.92 -24.65 -14.56
N GLU A 605 -3.62 -24.98 -13.47
CA GLU A 605 -4.44 -24.02 -12.73
C GLU A 605 -3.61 -22.85 -12.14
N GLN A 606 -2.37 -23.12 -11.70
CA GLN A 606 -1.49 -22.09 -11.16
C GLN A 606 -0.97 -21.14 -12.25
N VAL A 607 -0.62 -21.70 -13.41
CA VAL A 607 -0.13 -20.92 -14.55
C VAL A 607 -1.25 -20.05 -15.13
N LEU A 608 -2.45 -20.63 -15.30
CA LEU A 608 -3.63 -19.90 -15.80
C LEU A 608 -4.05 -18.78 -14.85
N ALA A 609 -4.03 -19.01 -13.53
CA ALA A 609 -4.36 -17.98 -12.54
C ALA A 609 -3.36 -16.81 -12.56
N LYS A 610 -2.06 -17.07 -12.77
CA LYS A 610 -1.05 -16.01 -12.97
C LYS A 610 -1.28 -15.23 -14.27
N GLY A 611 -1.71 -15.92 -15.33
CA GLY A 611 -2.09 -15.33 -16.62
C GLY A 611 -3.49 -14.70 -16.63
N ARG A 612 -3.97 -14.18 -15.49
CA ARG A 612 -5.23 -13.43 -15.35
C ARG A 612 -6.52 -14.22 -15.68
N VAL A 613 -6.47 -15.55 -15.73
CA VAL A 613 -7.68 -16.36 -15.83
C VAL A 613 -8.32 -16.46 -14.45
N ASP A 614 -9.47 -15.80 -14.27
CA ASP A 614 -10.25 -15.89 -13.02
C ASP A 614 -10.61 -17.37 -12.73
N PRO A 615 -10.24 -17.94 -11.57
CA PRO A 615 -10.54 -19.32 -11.19
C PRO A 615 -12.02 -19.71 -11.24
N LYS A 616 -12.93 -18.74 -11.18
CA LYS A 616 -14.38 -18.96 -11.20
C LYS A 616 -15.02 -18.68 -12.56
N SER A 617 -14.29 -18.09 -13.51
CA SER A 617 -14.84 -17.75 -14.82
C SER A 617 -14.74 -18.90 -15.82
N THR A 618 -15.70 -18.95 -16.74
CA THR A 618 -15.59 -19.69 -18.00
C THR A 618 -14.43 -19.09 -18.82
N PHE A 619 -13.58 -19.95 -19.37
CA PHE A 619 -12.47 -19.55 -20.23
C PHE A 619 -12.27 -20.59 -21.33
N GLY A 620 -11.48 -20.23 -22.35
CA GLY A 620 -11.15 -21.12 -23.45
C GLY A 620 -9.67 -21.10 -23.83
N ILE A 621 -9.31 -21.97 -24.76
CA ILE A 621 -8.00 -22.05 -25.39
C ILE A 621 -8.21 -22.10 -26.91
N TYR A 622 -7.62 -21.14 -27.61
CA TYR A 622 -7.61 -21.06 -29.06
C TYR A 622 -6.33 -21.66 -29.63
N ALA A 623 -6.46 -22.57 -30.59
CA ALA A 623 -5.34 -23.09 -31.37
C ALA A 623 -5.16 -22.32 -32.69
N GLU A 624 -4.10 -21.51 -32.76
CA GLU A 624 -3.63 -20.81 -33.95
C GLU A 624 -2.94 -21.80 -34.90
N THR A 625 -3.51 -21.98 -36.09
CA THR A 625 -3.03 -22.89 -37.14
C THR A 625 -3.29 -22.30 -38.52
N PRO A 626 -2.26 -22.09 -39.37
CA PRO A 626 -0.83 -22.37 -39.15
C PRO A 626 -0.20 -21.43 -38.12
N VAL A 627 0.92 -21.85 -37.52
CA VAL A 627 1.63 -21.05 -36.50
C VAL A 627 2.23 -19.80 -37.14
N GLY A 628 1.84 -18.61 -36.66
CA GLY A 628 2.42 -17.34 -37.07
C GLY A 628 3.87 -17.13 -36.58
N PRO A 629 4.49 -15.99 -36.93
CA PRO A 629 5.86 -15.67 -36.50
C PRO A 629 5.98 -15.61 -34.96
N PRO A 630 7.18 -15.82 -34.38
CA PRO A 630 7.41 -15.72 -32.94
C PRO A 630 6.99 -14.35 -32.39
N ILE A 631 6.28 -14.35 -31.26
CA ILE A 631 5.77 -13.14 -30.62
C ILE A 631 6.89 -12.46 -29.84
N ARG A 632 7.12 -11.17 -30.10
CA ARG A 632 8.00 -10.31 -29.31
C ARG A 632 7.18 -9.42 -28.37
N ALA A 633 7.82 -8.88 -27.32
CA ALA A 633 7.15 -8.08 -26.30
C ALA A 633 6.49 -6.79 -26.84
N ASP A 634 6.92 -6.32 -28.01
CA ASP A 634 6.43 -5.14 -28.71
C ASP A 634 5.36 -5.45 -29.78
N GLN A 635 4.90 -6.70 -29.89
CA GLN A 635 3.93 -7.12 -30.90
C GLN A 635 2.55 -7.39 -30.31
N ILE A 636 1.51 -7.11 -31.10
CA ILE A 636 0.10 -7.38 -30.77
C ILE A 636 -0.55 -8.25 -31.84
N LEU A 637 -1.45 -9.14 -31.42
CA LEU A 637 -2.30 -9.91 -32.33
C LEU A 637 -3.60 -9.13 -32.57
N ILE A 638 -3.92 -8.88 -33.84
CA ILE A 638 -5.15 -8.17 -34.25
C ILE A 638 -5.99 -9.11 -35.11
N PHE A 639 -7.29 -9.18 -34.80
CA PHE A 639 -8.30 -9.81 -35.64
C PHE A 639 -8.96 -8.76 -36.51
N ILE A 640 -9.10 -9.05 -37.80
CA ILE A 640 -9.70 -8.14 -38.78
C ILE A 640 -11.01 -8.77 -39.26
N LYS A 641 -12.08 -7.99 -39.25
CA LYS A 641 -13.34 -8.32 -39.94
C LYS A 641 -13.53 -7.34 -41.09
N TYR A 642 -13.84 -7.85 -42.28
CA TYR A 642 -14.16 -7.03 -43.45
C TYR A 642 -15.67 -6.92 -43.61
N PHE A 643 -16.22 -5.71 -43.61
CA PHE A 643 -17.64 -5.49 -43.86
C PHE A 643 -17.88 -5.23 -45.35
N ASP A 644 -18.55 -6.17 -46.01
CA ASP A 644 -18.97 -6.05 -47.39
C ASP A 644 -20.26 -5.21 -47.45
N ILE A 645 -20.13 -3.97 -47.95
CA ILE A 645 -21.24 -3.01 -48.03
C ILE A 645 -22.33 -3.49 -48.98
N GLU A 646 -21.96 -4.14 -50.10
CA GLU A 646 -22.94 -4.58 -51.10
C GLU A 646 -23.71 -5.81 -50.59
N ALA A 647 -23.00 -6.75 -49.97
CA ALA A 647 -23.62 -7.97 -49.44
C ALA A 647 -24.24 -7.78 -48.05
N GLN A 648 -23.98 -6.66 -47.36
CA GLN A 648 -24.35 -6.43 -45.95
C GLN A 648 -23.88 -7.58 -45.02
N THR A 649 -22.65 -8.07 -45.24
CA THR A 649 -22.09 -9.22 -44.52
C THR A 649 -20.71 -8.91 -43.93
N LEU A 650 -20.38 -9.57 -42.81
CA LEU A 650 -19.03 -9.56 -42.23
C LEU A 650 -18.27 -10.79 -42.73
N ARG A 651 -17.07 -10.58 -43.27
CA ARG A 651 -16.15 -11.62 -43.76
C ARG A 651 -14.86 -11.67 -42.97
#